data_AF-A0A1Z9NFS5-F1
#
_entry.id   AF-A0A1Z9NFS5-F1
#
_cell.length_a   1.000
_cell.length_b   1.000
_cell.length_c   1.000
_cell.angle_alpha   90.00
_cell.angle_beta   90.00
_cell.angle_gamma   90.00
#
_symmetry.space_group_name_H-M   'P 1'
#
loop_
_entity.id
_entity.type
_entity.pdbx_description
1 polymer ?
#
loop_
_entity_poly.entity_id
_entity_poly.type
_entity_poly.pdbx_seq_one_letter_code
_entity_poly.pdbx_strand_id
1 'polypeptide(L)'
;MINLRYHNSGSAAPLAMLFTLVSMVFTVAYLKNSFNQSVLEEYRYAEHRALYAAEAGLNEVGVVILPQLVTEDTLLYPSGKDYGNNENGKPIGKYKNIYCHTELEQNSTRKIYYVYSTGEATPTTSFGDRVDPIERTVFMTMQAQGFEDFMYFTNEEKPIGPGNTGTVNFGTNDQLEGRVHTNGDMVFSSYGCPEFSGSVTITNEAVSDGGGIGSWGACDEGVFEQNIDGETVNILDTIATITFPPENSAQLVRANADYVFDAGDMIFRSGKKDTLVMTELNFTESGFWASQWWYNIPPIGGPPNEFDYKWDAVNAALNVSTSGLHFGPDNLFIPGVGYDGTFMILSAFDVTGANIQSTVIGSINSGDVLRVANSGGSKSVAFATTNEPLPIGDDRILIQIDPTSISFTSSSGEGFADNEQVTLVNTSASTGLAEDVEWNNFHYYHDHNDDGSEYCPVGGRHHFDFDYWNAAGLAGQNCDIFSCPDEIYNSDYVYMQKLFYPYSGPTVIYVKGGQVLVRGQVGGQYTVVTDDYTEYRRHDNMSIVDRVWGNIWLIDDIVYADSYPNGAIVHPDDGGTGNVLGLIAGGNVIVANTRPNGARGQLYGSDIKINAAIMAMYGGFISHYWQNTLTGYHDWNDNLSYGYIADGRGGHRNYYRSQDVNGLYTNTNDKRGIVHLWGSIVQQKRGYMLRNYPGPYNASPGAGYDKNYHYDWNLRLHPPPYYPDQVDVNNNVILKMASYGELDNDS
;
A
#
# COMPACT_ATOMS: atom_id res chain seq x y z
N MET A 1 -117.83 23.48 -54.31
CA MET A 1 -117.33 22.16 -53.84
C MET A 1 -115.86 22.13 -54.23
N ILE A 2 -114.85 22.12 -53.37
CA ILE A 2 -114.67 21.54 -52.03
C ILE A 2 -113.70 22.43 -51.23
N ASN A 3 -114.03 22.65 -49.96
CA ASN A 3 -113.16 23.22 -48.93
C ASN A 3 -112.13 22.16 -48.52
N LEU A 4 -110.83 22.43 -48.66
CA LEU A 4 -109.76 21.63 -48.07
C LEU A 4 -109.03 22.48 -47.04
N ARG A 5 -109.43 22.33 -45.78
CA ARG A 5 -108.70 22.82 -44.61
C ARG A 5 -107.46 21.92 -44.44
N TYR A 6 -106.27 22.47 -44.63
CA TYR A 6 -105.04 21.87 -44.12
C TYR A 6 -104.85 22.32 -42.66
N HIS A 7 -105.01 21.39 -41.73
CA HIS A 7 -104.52 21.54 -40.36
C HIS A 7 -103.01 21.26 -40.37
N ASN A 8 -102.18 22.30 -40.35
CA ASN A 8 -100.79 22.17 -39.89
C ASN A 8 -100.80 22.26 -38.36
N SER A 9 -100.74 21.10 -37.71
CA SER A 9 -100.42 20.99 -36.28
C SER A 9 -99.00 21.50 -36.06
N GLY A 10 -98.85 22.68 -35.47
CA GLY A 10 -97.55 23.29 -35.18
C GLY A 10 -96.74 22.46 -34.19
N SER A 11 -95.74 21.72 -34.68
CA SER A 11 -94.78 20.97 -33.86
C SER A 11 -93.54 21.79 -33.46
N ALA A 12 -93.46 23.07 -33.85
CA ALA A 12 -92.28 23.90 -33.64
C ALA A 12 -91.89 24.08 -32.17
N ALA A 13 -92.85 24.24 -31.26
CA ALA A 13 -92.58 24.40 -29.83
C ALA A 13 -92.07 23.11 -29.14
N PRO A 14 -92.70 21.93 -29.34
CA PRO A 14 -92.15 20.67 -28.85
C PRO A 14 -90.77 20.32 -29.42
N LEU A 15 -90.55 20.59 -30.72
CA LEU A 15 -89.27 20.30 -31.40
C LEU A 15 -88.16 21.24 -30.88
N ALA A 16 -88.46 22.52 -30.66
CA ALA A 16 -87.55 23.47 -30.06
C ALA A 16 -87.20 23.09 -28.61
N MET A 17 -88.18 22.64 -27.81
CA MET A 17 -87.92 22.11 -26.46
C MET A 17 -87.07 20.84 -26.47
N LEU A 18 -87.26 19.97 -27.47
CA LEU A 18 -86.43 18.78 -27.63
C LEU A 18 -84.98 19.16 -28.00
N PHE A 19 -84.80 20.09 -28.94
CA PHE A 19 -83.47 20.58 -29.33
C PHE A 19 -82.77 21.34 -28.20
N THR A 20 -83.49 22.10 -27.36
CA THR A 20 -82.90 22.74 -26.18
C THR A 20 -82.53 21.74 -25.10
N LEU A 21 -83.35 20.71 -24.86
CA LEU A 21 -83.01 19.60 -23.96
C LEU A 21 -81.79 18.81 -24.45
N VAL A 22 -81.75 18.47 -25.73
CA VAL A 22 -80.62 17.78 -26.36
C VAL A 22 -79.36 18.65 -26.31
N SER A 23 -79.47 19.95 -26.61
CA SER A 23 -78.36 20.90 -26.48
C SER A 23 -77.86 21.00 -25.04
N MET A 24 -78.76 21.06 -24.05
CA MET A 24 -78.37 21.05 -22.63
C MET A 24 -77.64 19.76 -22.25
N VAL A 25 -78.12 18.61 -22.73
CA VAL A 25 -77.46 17.30 -22.48
C VAL A 25 -76.06 17.27 -23.09
N PHE A 26 -75.87 17.77 -24.31
CA PHE A 26 -74.54 17.89 -24.92
C PHE A 26 -73.63 18.85 -24.15
N THR A 27 -74.15 20.01 -23.72
CA THR A 27 -73.37 20.96 -22.91
C THR A 27 -72.98 20.36 -21.55
N VAL A 28 -73.89 19.66 -20.87
CA VAL A 28 -73.61 18.99 -19.59
C VAL A 28 -72.60 17.86 -19.77
N ALA A 29 -72.72 17.05 -20.83
CA ALA A 29 -71.75 15.99 -21.14
C ALA A 29 -70.36 16.56 -21.46
N TYR A 30 -70.30 17.64 -22.24
CA TYR A 30 -69.06 18.34 -22.55
C TYR A 30 -68.39 18.93 -21.30
N LEU A 31 -69.16 19.63 -20.46
CA LEU A 31 -68.66 20.18 -19.20
C LEU A 31 -68.15 19.06 -18.27
N LYS A 32 -68.89 17.96 -18.13
CA LYS A 32 -68.44 16.80 -17.34
C LYS A 32 -67.12 16.23 -17.87
N ASN A 33 -66.98 16.09 -19.18
CA ASN A 33 -65.73 15.60 -19.78
C ASN A 33 -64.58 16.60 -19.57
N SER A 34 -64.83 17.90 -19.75
CA SER A 34 -63.84 18.96 -19.52
C SER A 34 -63.36 19.02 -18.07
N PHE A 35 -64.26 18.88 -17.10
CA PHE A 35 -63.89 18.83 -15.68
C PHE A 35 -63.09 17.57 -15.36
N ASN A 36 -63.50 16.41 -15.88
CA ASN A 36 -62.72 15.18 -15.70
C ASN A 36 -61.31 15.29 -16.29
N GLN A 37 -61.16 15.85 -17.49
CA GLN A 37 -59.85 16.06 -18.08
C GLN A 37 -59.01 17.05 -17.28
N SER A 38 -59.60 18.15 -16.79
CA SER A 38 -58.88 19.12 -15.96
C SER A 38 -58.36 18.50 -14.65
N VAL A 39 -59.13 17.62 -14.01
CA VAL A 39 -58.70 16.93 -12.79
C VAL A 39 -57.61 15.91 -13.08
N LEU A 40 -57.71 15.17 -14.19
CA LEU A 40 -56.68 14.22 -14.61
C LEU A 40 -55.34 14.92 -14.93
N GLU A 41 -55.39 16.07 -15.61
CA GLU A 41 -54.19 16.85 -15.90
C GLU A 41 -53.54 17.42 -14.63
N GLU A 42 -54.34 17.92 -13.67
CA GLU A 42 -53.79 18.39 -12.39
C GLU A 42 -53.17 17.23 -11.57
N TYR A 43 -53.76 16.04 -11.66
CA TYR A 43 -53.20 14.84 -11.03
C TYR A 43 -51.84 14.48 -11.65
N ARG A 44 -51.74 14.42 -12.98
CA ARG A 44 -50.45 14.20 -13.69
C ARG A 44 -49.42 15.27 -13.35
N TYR A 45 -49.84 16.53 -13.27
CA TYR A 45 -48.95 17.62 -12.90
C TYR A 45 -48.50 17.53 -11.43
N ALA A 46 -49.35 17.06 -10.52
CA ALA A 46 -48.96 16.76 -9.15
C ALA A 46 -47.98 15.58 -9.06
N GLU A 47 -48.12 14.54 -9.88
CA GLU A 47 -47.15 13.44 -9.97
C GLU A 47 -45.76 13.95 -10.39
N HIS A 48 -45.68 14.76 -11.46
CA HIS A 48 -44.40 15.35 -11.88
C HIS A 48 -43.82 16.31 -10.84
N ARG A 49 -44.66 17.07 -10.12
CA ARG A 49 -44.20 17.93 -9.02
C ARG A 49 -43.67 17.12 -7.84
N ALA A 50 -44.32 16.00 -7.50
CA ALA A 50 -43.84 15.09 -6.48
C ALA A 50 -42.50 14.48 -6.89
N LEU A 51 -42.37 14.00 -8.12
CA LEU A 51 -41.12 13.48 -8.66
C LEU A 51 -39.99 14.52 -8.61
N TYR A 52 -40.26 15.74 -9.10
CA TYR A 52 -39.30 16.83 -9.09
C TYR A 52 -38.89 17.24 -7.66
N ALA A 53 -39.83 17.25 -6.72
CA ALA A 53 -39.50 17.48 -5.31
C ALA A 53 -38.63 16.34 -4.74
N ALA A 54 -38.89 15.09 -5.11
CA ALA A 54 -38.09 13.94 -4.70
C ALA A 54 -36.64 14.04 -5.22
N GLU A 55 -36.47 14.35 -6.52
CA GLU A 55 -35.16 14.60 -7.15
C GLU A 55 -34.41 15.75 -6.46
N ALA A 56 -35.14 16.79 -6.05
CA ALA A 56 -34.54 17.89 -5.31
C ALA A 56 -34.06 17.48 -3.92
N GLY A 57 -34.84 16.69 -3.17
CA GLY A 57 -34.41 16.16 -1.88
C GLY A 57 -33.17 15.27 -2.00
N LEU A 58 -33.11 14.50 -3.08
CA LEU A 58 -31.97 13.66 -3.42
C LEU A 58 -30.71 14.50 -3.70
N ASN A 59 -30.81 15.54 -4.53
CA ASN A 59 -29.66 16.37 -4.91
C ASN A 59 -29.24 17.41 -3.85
N GLU A 60 -30.19 18.08 -3.17
CA GLU A 60 -29.88 19.12 -2.19
C GLU A 60 -29.34 18.58 -0.87
N VAL A 61 -29.70 17.35 -0.52
CA VAL A 61 -29.41 16.77 0.79
C VAL A 61 -28.77 15.40 0.64
N GLY A 62 -29.43 14.49 -0.08
CA GLY A 62 -29.03 13.08 -0.17
C GLY A 62 -27.58 12.89 -0.62
N VAL A 63 -27.27 13.35 -1.83
CA VAL A 63 -25.94 13.27 -2.46
C VAL A 63 -24.86 14.00 -1.65
N VAL A 64 -25.23 15.06 -0.93
CA VAL A 64 -24.29 15.83 -0.10
C VAL A 64 -23.86 15.06 1.15
N ILE A 65 -24.77 14.27 1.73
CA ILE A 65 -24.53 13.51 2.97
C ILE A 65 -23.93 12.13 2.70
N LEU A 66 -24.22 11.51 1.55
CA LEU A 66 -23.72 10.17 1.21
C LEU A 66 -22.20 9.99 1.43
N PRO A 67 -21.33 10.91 0.95
CA PRO A 67 -19.88 10.85 1.18
C PRO A 67 -19.42 10.87 2.65
N GLN A 68 -20.28 11.35 3.55
CA GLN A 68 -20.00 11.57 4.97
C GLN A 68 -20.43 10.38 5.85
N LEU A 69 -21.03 9.35 5.25
CA LEU A 69 -21.50 8.18 5.99
C LEU A 69 -20.32 7.36 6.51
N VAL A 70 -20.22 7.23 7.83
CA VAL A 70 -19.12 6.50 8.48
C VAL A 70 -19.50 5.04 8.78
N THR A 71 -20.71 4.77 9.29
CA THR A 71 -21.19 3.39 9.57
C THR A 71 -22.70 3.23 9.79
N GLU A 72 -23.48 4.29 10.02
CA GLU A 72 -24.91 4.17 10.35
C GLU A 72 -25.84 4.65 9.24
N ASP A 73 -26.91 3.88 9.03
CA ASP A 73 -28.08 4.29 8.27
C ASP A 73 -28.60 5.64 8.75
N THR A 74 -28.75 6.58 7.83
CA THR A 74 -29.10 7.96 8.16
C THR A 74 -30.44 8.31 7.53
N LEU A 75 -31.44 8.66 8.36
CA LEU A 75 -32.74 9.17 7.92
C LEU A 75 -32.84 10.67 8.21
N LEU A 76 -33.04 11.46 7.16
CA LEU A 76 -33.17 12.91 7.21
C LEU A 76 -34.57 13.35 6.78
N TYR A 77 -35.03 14.45 7.40
CA TYR A 77 -36.31 15.09 7.08
C TYR A 77 -37.53 14.13 7.07
N PRO A 78 -37.79 13.34 8.13
CA PRO A 78 -38.96 12.45 8.17
C PRO A 78 -40.29 13.21 8.07
N SER A 79 -40.33 14.44 8.61
CA SER A 79 -41.52 15.32 8.53
C SER A 79 -41.63 16.11 7.21
N GLY A 80 -40.57 16.10 6.40
CA GLY A 80 -40.44 16.81 5.13
C GLY A 80 -40.02 18.28 5.22
N LYS A 81 -39.51 18.81 4.10
CA LYS A 81 -39.08 20.20 3.90
C LYS A 81 -39.63 20.73 2.56
N ASP A 82 -40.25 21.91 2.61
CA ASP A 82 -40.86 22.53 1.43
C ASP A 82 -39.80 22.91 0.38
N TYR A 83 -40.03 22.54 -0.87
CA TYR A 83 -39.14 22.81 -1.99
C TYR A 83 -39.43 24.15 -2.70
N GLY A 84 -40.22 25.01 -2.05
CA GLY A 84 -40.53 26.35 -2.55
C GLY A 84 -41.72 26.41 -3.51
N ASN A 85 -41.80 27.53 -4.22
CA ASN A 85 -42.95 27.90 -5.05
C ASN A 85 -42.57 27.95 -6.54
N ASN A 86 -43.53 27.67 -7.42
CA ASN A 86 -43.38 27.82 -8.86
C ASN A 86 -43.44 29.31 -9.29
N GLU A 87 -43.29 29.57 -10.59
CA GLU A 87 -43.32 30.90 -11.21
C GLU A 87 -44.59 31.73 -10.88
N ASN A 88 -45.68 31.05 -10.50
CA ASN A 88 -46.96 31.65 -10.14
C ASN A 88 -47.17 31.77 -8.61
N GLY A 89 -46.13 31.54 -7.80
CA GLY A 89 -46.18 31.63 -6.35
C GLY A 89 -46.92 30.50 -5.64
N LYS A 90 -47.24 29.39 -6.33
CA LYS A 90 -47.87 28.21 -5.73
C LYS A 90 -46.81 27.20 -5.27
N PRO A 91 -47.01 26.50 -4.14
CA PRO A 91 -46.06 25.51 -3.67
C PRO A 91 -45.92 24.36 -4.68
N ILE A 92 -44.67 23.97 -4.94
CA ILE A 92 -44.34 22.84 -5.82
C ILE A 92 -44.63 21.53 -5.07
N GLY A 93 -44.14 21.43 -3.84
CA GLY A 93 -44.27 20.26 -2.98
C GLY A 93 -43.23 20.31 -1.87
N LYS A 94 -43.06 19.20 -1.17
CA LYS A 94 -42.00 19.00 -0.18
C LYS A 94 -41.30 17.68 -0.43
N TYR A 95 -40.01 17.58 -0.11
CA TYR A 95 -39.32 16.30 -0.01
C TYR A 95 -39.26 15.82 1.43
N LYS A 96 -39.29 14.51 1.65
CA LYS A 96 -39.24 13.85 2.95
C LYS A 96 -38.57 12.49 2.86
N ASN A 97 -38.31 11.87 4.02
CA ASN A 97 -37.78 10.51 4.13
C ASN A 97 -36.50 10.30 3.31
N ILE A 98 -35.55 11.22 3.42
CA ILE A 98 -34.25 11.07 2.75
C ILE A 98 -33.47 10.02 3.53
N TYR A 99 -33.39 8.81 3.00
CA TYR A 99 -32.77 7.66 3.66
C TYR A 99 -31.49 7.29 2.94
N CYS A 100 -30.37 7.28 3.66
CA CYS A 100 -29.06 6.98 3.13
C CYS A 100 -28.44 5.80 3.88
N HIS A 101 -27.87 4.83 3.16
CA HIS A 101 -27.14 3.71 3.76
C HIS A 101 -26.04 3.21 2.83
N THR A 102 -25.20 2.30 3.32
CA THR A 102 -24.12 1.68 2.55
C THR A 102 -24.15 0.17 2.68
N GLU A 103 -23.87 -0.55 1.60
CA GLU A 103 -23.77 -2.02 1.60
C GLU A 103 -22.56 -2.47 0.80
N LEU A 104 -22.01 -3.65 1.10
CA LEU A 104 -20.99 -4.26 0.24
C LEU A 104 -21.64 -4.85 -1.00
N GLU A 105 -21.02 -4.60 -2.15
CA GLU A 105 -21.39 -5.22 -3.41
C GLU A 105 -21.21 -6.74 -3.34
N GLN A 106 -22.14 -7.49 -3.93
CA GLN A 106 -22.11 -8.95 -3.86
C GLN A 106 -20.82 -9.50 -4.51
N ASN A 107 -20.08 -10.35 -3.77
CA ASN A 107 -18.80 -10.93 -4.20
C ASN A 107 -17.70 -9.88 -4.51
N SER A 108 -17.79 -8.69 -3.94
CA SER A 108 -16.85 -7.59 -4.14
C SER A 108 -16.49 -6.98 -2.78
N THR A 109 -15.33 -6.34 -2.70
CA THR A 109 -14.89 -5.60 -1.51
C THR A 109 -15.32 -4.13 -1.57
N ARG A 110 -16.10 -3.72 -2.60
CA ARG A 110 -16.57 -2.34 -2.75
C ARG A 110 -17.85 -2.07 -1.98
N LYS A 111 -17.95 -0.84 -1.49
CA LYS A 111 -19.18 -0.30 -0.92
C LYS A 111 -20.03 0.38 -2.00
N ILE A 112 -21.32 0.10 -1.99
CA ILE A 112 -22.36 0.81 -2.73
C ILE A 112 -23.10 1.69 -1.74
N TYR A 113 -23.31 2.94 -2.13
CA TYR A 113 -23.98 3.98 -1.37
C TYR A 113 -25.38 4.16 -1.94
N TYR A 114 -26.40 4.01 -1.10
CA TYR A 114 -27.79 4.14 -1.50
C TYR A 114 -28.38 5.40 -0.90
N VAL A 115 -29.14 6.14 -1.69
CA VAL A 115 -30.01 7.20 -1.21
C VAL A 115 -31.40 7.09 -1.81
N TYR A 116 -32.41 7.29 -0.97
CA TYR A 116 -33.80 7.37 -1.33
C TYR A 116 -34.35 8.74 -0.95
N SER A 117 -35.27 9.28 -1.73
CA SER A 117 -36.01 10.49 -1.39
C SER A 117 -37.45 10.39 -1.83
N THR A 118 -38.39 10.76 -0.95
CA THR A 118 -39.82 10.81 -1.28
C THR A 118 -40.27 12.25 -1.46
N GLY A 119 -40.80 12.60 -2.61
CA GLY A 119 -41.46 13.87 -2.86
C GLY A 119 -42.97 13.76 -2.68
N GLU A 120 -43.56 14.78 -2.06
CA GLU A 120 -45.00 14.88 -1.78
C GLU A 120 -45.57 16.14 -2.42
N ALA A 121 -46.61 15.97 -3.25
CA ALA A 121 -47.36 17.08 -3.85
C ALA A 121 -48.87 16.87 -3.71
N THR A 122 -49.58 17.91 -3.29
CA THR A 122 -51.04 17.87 -3.14
C THR A 122 -51.72 18.44 -4.39
N PRO A 123 -52.51 17.66 -5.16
CA PRO A 123 -53.30 18.19 -6.27
C PRO A 123 -54.47 19.02 -5.74
N THR A 124 -54.82 20.09 -6.46
CA THR A 124 -55.99 20.92 -6.15
C THR A 124 -57.16 20.56 -7.04
N THR A 125 -58.31 20.19 -6.47
CA THR A 125 -59.51 19.97 -7.30
C THR A 125 -59.98 21.28 -7.96
N SER A 126 -60.78 21.18 -9.02
CA SER A 126 -61.43 22.34 -9.68
C SER A 126 -62.33 23.17 -8.75
N PHE A 127 -62.63 22.68 -7.54
CA PHE A 127 -63.41 23.35 -6.49
C PHE A 127 -62.56 23.88 -5.33
N GLY A 128 -61.24 23.65 -5.34
CA GLY A 128 -60.31 24.10 -4.30
C GLY A 128 -60.16 23.14 -3.11
N ASP A 129 -60.86 22.01 -3.10
CA ASP A 129 -60.68 20.96 -2.09
C ASP A 129 -59.33 20.25 -2.28
N ARG A 130 -58.64 19.98 -1.17
CA ARG A 130 -57.36 19.25 -1.15
C ARG A 130 -57.66 17.75 -1.17
N VAL A 131 -57.09 17.03 -2.14
CA VAL A 131 -57.10 15.56 -2.19
C VAL A 131 -55.92 15.04 -1.37
N ASP A 132 -55.90 13.73 -1.08
CA ASP A 132 -54.74 13.08 -0.49
C ASP A 132 -53.47 13.39 -1.31
N PRO A 133 -52.33 13.63 -0.63
CA PRO A 133 -51.07 13.93 -1.29
C PRO A 133 -50.62 12.76 -2.17
N ILE A 134 -50.05 13.08 -3.32
CA ILE A 134 -49.36 12.13 -4.17
C ILE A 134 -47.91 12.07 -3.71
N GLU A 135 -47.40 10.85 -3.52
CA GLU A 135 -46.02 10.59 -3.16
C GLU A 135 -45.31 9.82 -4.28
N ARG A 136 -44.10 10.27 -4.63
CA ARG A 136 -43.18 9.59 -5.54
C ARG A 136 -41.84 9.42 -4.84
N THR A 137 -41.23 8.24 -4.96
CA THR A 137 -39.93 7.96 -4.36
C THR A 137 -38.92 7.69 -5.45
N VAL A 138 -37.80 8.40 -5.40
CA VAL A 138 -36.65 8.18 -6.26
C VAL A 138 -35.51 7.62 -5.45
N PHE A 139 -34.63 6.88 -6.13
CA PHE A 139 -33.41 6.38 -5.54
C PHE A 139 -32.22 6.64 -6.46
N MET A 140 -31.05 6.71 -5.84
CA MET A 140 -29.78 6.76 -6.53
C MET A 140 -28.81 5.85 -5.82
N THR A 141 -28.02 5.12 -6.60
CA THR A 141 -26.87 4.38 -6.10
C THR A 141 -25.60 5.07 -6.57
N MET A 142 -24.62 5.12 -5.69
CA MET A 142 -23.30 5.64 -5.96
C MET A 142 -22.23 4.64 -5.53
N GLN A 143 -21.06 4.72 -6.12
CA GLN A 143 -19.92 3.87 -5.78
C GLN A 143 -18.73 4.76 -5.45
N ALA A 144 -17.92 4.36 -4.47
CA ALA A 144 -16.66 5.03 -4.21
C ALA A 144 -15.75 4.96 -5.45
N GLN A 145 -15.10 6.08 -5.78
CA GLN A 145 -14.02 6.11 -6.74
C GLN A 145 -12.72 5.75 -6.01
N GLY A 146 -12.05 4.68 -6.44
CA GLY A 146 -10.75 4.29 -5.91
C GLY A 146 -9.60 4.86 -6.73
N PHE A 147 -8.40 4.81 -6.17
CA PHE A 147 -7.20 5.33 -6.82
C PHE A 147 -6.78 4.50 -8.04
N GLU A 148 -7.30 3.28 -8.21
CA GLU A 148 -7.07 2.45 -9.39
C GLU A 148 -7.64 3.03 -10.68
N ASP A 149 -8.56 4.00 -10.61
CA ASP A 149 -9.17 4.67 -11.77
C ASP A 149 -8.18 5.56 -12.54
N PHE A 150 -7.04 5.90 -11.93
CA PHE A 150 -6.00 6.70 -12.58
C PHE A 150 -5.00 5.83 -13.31
N MET A 151 -4.76 6.11 -14.58
CA MET A 151 -3.54 5.64 -15.23
C MET A 151 -2.30 6.20 -14.51
N TYR A 152 -2.34 7.49 -14.20
CA TYR A 152 -1.22 8.20 -13.62
C TYR A 152 -1.73 9.27 -12.66
N PHE A 153 -1.47 9.10 -11.37
CA PHE A 153 -1.73 10.07 -10.31
C PHE A 153 -0.42 10.46 -9.64
N THR A 154 -0.18 11.75 -9.47
CA THR A 154 0.96 12.25 -8.69
C THR A 154 0.56 13.38 -7.76
N ASN A 155 0.80 13.22 -6.45
CA ASN A 155 0.48 14.26 -5.47
C ASN A 155 1.38 15.50 -5.64
N GLU A 156 2.68 15.30 -5.81
CA GLU A 156 3.64 16.36 -6.11
C GLU A 156 4.47 16.02 -7.36
N GLU A 157 4.44 16.88 -8.37
CA GLU A 157 5.30 16.76 -9.56
C GLU A 157 6.76 17.17 -9.25
N LYS A 158 7.37 16.43 -8.34
CA LYS A 158 8.77 16.52 -7.93
C LYS A 158 9.44 15.15 -8.09
N PRO A 159 10.74 15.11 -8.42
CA PRO A 159 11.45 13.85 -8.52
C PRO A 159 11.61 13.14 -7.18
N ILE A 160 11.69 11.81 -7.22
CA ILE A 160 12.07 10.97 -6.09
C ILE A 160 13.14 9.92 -6.45
N GLY A 161 13.90 9.53 -5.43
CA GLY A 161 15.02 8.60 -5.45
C GLY A 161 16.40 9.31 -5.46
N PRO A 162 17.52 8.59 -5.37
CA PRO A 162 18.82 9.20 -5.14
C PRO A 162 19.24 10.25 -6.19
N GLY A 163 19.85 11.34 -5.71
CA GLY A 163 20.39 12.42 -6.56
C GLY A 163 19.33 13.33 -7.19
N ASN A 164 18.30 13.76 -6.44
CA ASN A 164 17.24 14.64 -6.97
C ASN A 164 17.73 16.06 -7.31
N THR A 165 18.39 16.23 -8.45
CA THR A 165 19.02 17.50 -8.88
C THR A 165 18.33 18.21 -10.04
N GLY A 166 17.02 18.03 -10.26
CA GLY A 166 16.35 18.60 -11.43
C GLY A 166 14.82 18.65 -11.36
N THR A 167 14.21 19.09 -12.45
CA THR A 167 12.75 19.18 -12.64
C THR A 167 12.26 17.95 -13.40
N VAL A 168 11.14 17.38 -12.97
CA VAL A 168 10.43 16.36 -13.74
C VAL A 168 9.54 17.01 -14.79
N ASN A 169 9.48 16.43 -15.98
CA ASN A 169 8.60 16.90 -17.04
C ASN A 169 8.02 15.73 -17.83
N PHE A 170 6.92 16.01 -18.53
CA PHE A 170 6.34 15.14 -19.55
C PHE A 170 6.92 15.51 -20.92
N GLY A 171 7.31 14.52 -21.71
CA GLY A 171 7.84 14.74 -23.07
C GLY A 171 7.35 13.71 -24.08
N THR A 172 7.98 13.69 -25.25
CA THR A 172 7.59 12.84 -26.41
C THR A 172 7.34 11.36 -26.09
N ASN A 173 8.09 10.82 -25.12
CA ASN A 173 8.02 9.40 -24.76
C ASN A 173 6.98 9.08 -23.68
N ASP A 174 6.28 10.09 -23.14
CA ASP A 174 5.20 9.86 -22.19
C ASP A 174 3.87 9.76 -22.95
N GLN A 175 3.45 8.52 -23.16
CA GLN A 175 2.22 8.13 -23.85
C GLN A 175 1.33 7.49 -22.80
N LEU A 176 0.26 8.18 -22.39
CA LEU A 176 -0.54 7.78 -21.23
C LEU A 176 -2.00 7.60 -21.64
N GLU A 177 -2.44 6.35 -21.62
CA GLU A 177 -3.81 5.95 -21.87
C GLU A 177 -4.62 5.97 -20.58
N GLY A 178 -5.81 6.55 -20.56
CA GLY A 178 -6.66 6.63 -19.37
C GLY A 178 -6.52 7.94 -18.59
N ARG A 179 -7.03 7.96 -17.36
CA ARG A 179 -7.15 9.18 -16.55
C ARG A 179 -5.81 9.59 -15.95
N VAL A 180 -5.37 10.82 -16.21
CA VAL A 180 -4.14 11.40 -15.66
C VAL A 180 -4.51 12.52 -14.68
N HIS A 181 -3.85 12.56 -13.52
CA HIS A 181 -4.10 13.57 -12.51
C HIS A 181 -2.83 14.01 -11.80
N THR A 182 -2.76 15.31 -11.46
CA THR A 182 -1.81 15.79 -10.47
C THR A 182 -2.44 16.82 -9.53
N ASN A 183 -2.08 16.73 -8.24
CA ASN A 183 -2.36 17.77 -7.26
C ASN A 183 -1.39 18.96 -7.36
N GLY A 184 -0.28 18.83 -8.10
CA GLY A 184 0.73 19.85 -8.31
C GLY A 184 0.71 20.46 -9.71
N ASP A 185 1.85 21.01 -10.12
CA ASP A 185 1.98 21.67 -11.42
C ASP A 185 2.49 20.69 -12.49
N MET A 186 1.75 20.58 -13.59
CA MET A 186 2.20 19.84 -14.76
C MET A 186 3.26 20.65 -15.52
N VAL A 187 4.38 20.00 -15.84
CA VAL A 187 5.52 20.61 -16.55
C VAL A 187 5.83 19.81 -17.80
N PHE A 188 5.96 20.49 -18.94
CA PHE A 188 6.31 19.88 -20.22
C PHE A 188 7.76 20.12 -20.63
N SER A 189 8.31 19.16 -21.35
CA SER A 189 9.68 19.17 -21.84
C SER A 189 9.87 20.16 -22.98
N SER A 190 11.08 20.70 -23.12
CA SER A 190 11.50 21.43 -24.32
C SER A 190 11.83 20.51 -25.51
N TYR A 191 11.77 19.18 -25.32
CA TYR A 191 12.12 18.17 -26.31
C TYR A 191 10.91 17.30 -26.68
N GLY A 192 9.87 17.98 -27.18
CA GLY A 192 8.60 17.42 -27.63
C GLY A 192 7.61 17.10 -26.51
N CYS A 193 6.43 16.61 -26.89
CA CYS A 193 5.21 16.66 -26.08
C CYS A 193 4.63 15.28 -25.81
N PRO A 194 4.01 15.07 -24.64
CA PRO A 194 3.32 13.82 -24.34
C PRO A 194 2.07 13.64 -25.20
N GLU A 195 1.56 12.42 -25.20
CA GLU A 195 0.24 12.09 -25.73
C GLU A 195 -0.62 11.56 -24.58
N PHE A 196 -1.78 12.16 -24.41
CA PHE A 196 -2.78 11.71 -23.44
C PHE A 196 -3.97 11.15 -24.20
N SER A 197 -4.38 9.91 -23.88
CA SER A 197 -5.62 9.31 -24.39
C SER A 197 -6.58 9.01 -23.24
N GLY A 198 -7.10 10.08 -22.62
CA GLY A 198 -8.08 10.05 -21.54
C GLY A 198 -8.22 11.43 -20.88
N SER A 199 -9.02 11.55 -19.82
CA SER A 199 -9.16 12.83 -19.11
C SER A 199 -7.89 13.19 -18.35
N VAL A 200 -7.52 14.47 -18.40
CA VAL A 200 -6.42 15.04 -17.61
C VAL A 200 -7.01 16.00 -16.60
N THR A 201 -6.68 15.85 -15.33
CA THR A 201 -7.16 16.78 -14.30
C THR A 201 -6.04 17.36 -13.45
N ILE A 202 -6.14 18.65 -13.16
CA ILE A 202 -5.29 19.39 -12.23
C ILE A 202 -6.15 20.01 -11.14
N THR A 203 -5.56 20.50 -10.06
CA THR A 203 -6.33 21.03 -8.94
C THR A 203 -6.69 22.49 -9.10
N ASN A 204 -7.89 22.85 -8.62
CA ASN A 204 -8.35 24.23 -8.51
C ASN A 204 -7.35 25.08 -7.71
N GLU A 205 -6.80 24.50 -6.65
CA GLU A 205 -5.81 25.13 -5.78
C GLU A 205 -4.52 25.47 -6.56
N ALA A 206 -3.94 24.50 -7.29
CA ALA A 206 -2.73 24.74 -8.09
C ALA A 206 -2.94 25.82 -9.16
N VAL A 207 -4.09 25.81 -9.85
CA VAL A 207 -4.43 26.85 -10.83
C VAL A 207 -4.61 28.22 -10.17
N SER A 208 -5.27 28.27 -9.01
CA SER A 208 -5.54 29.52 -8.30
C SER A 208 -4.28 30.20 -7.76
N ASP A 209 -3.25 29.42 -7.44
CA ASP A 209 -1.93 29.89 -6.99
C ASP A 209 -1.03 30.36 -8.16
N GLY A 210 -1.58 30.40 -9.39
CA GLY A 210 -0.86 30.80 -10.60
C GLY A 210 -0.04 29.67 -11.22
N GLY A 211 -0.27 28.43 -10.80
CA GLY A 211 0.33 27.21 -11.32
C GLY A 211 -0.63 26.44 -12.24
N GLY A 212 -0.76 25.14 -12.00
CA GLY A 212 -1.50 24.19 -12.83
C GLY A 212 -0.67 23.68 -14.00
N ILE A 213 -0.32 24.58 -14.92
CA ILE A 213 0.69 24.32 -15.96
C ILE A 213 1.95 25.14 -15.64
N GLY A 214 2.93 24.50 -14.99
CA GLY A 214 4.15 25.16 -14.52
C GLY A 214 5.12 25.54 -15.66
N SER A 215 5.10 24.80 -16.77
CA SER A 215 5.81 25.19 -17.99
C SER A 215 5.29 24.44 -19.22
N TRP A 216 5.10 25.17 -20.32
CA TRP A 216 4.73 24.60 -21.61
C TRP A 216 5.88 23.94 -22.36
N GLY A 217 7.14 24.27 -22.05
CA GLY A 217 8.28 23.71 -22.78
C GLY A 217 8.16 23.95 -24.29
N ALA A 218 8.11 22.87 -25.07
CA ALA A 218 7.90 22.88 -26.53
C ALA A 218 6.44 22.67 -26.95
N CYS A 219 5.51 22.59 -25.99
CA CYS A 219 4.11 22.24 -26.19
C CYS A 219 3.19 23.46 -26.19
N ASP A 220 1.96 23.24 -26.62
CA ASP A 220 0.86 24.20 -26.57
C ASP A 220 -0.42 23.50 -26.10
N GLU A 221 -1.54 24.23 -26.02
CA GLU A 221 -2.83 23.71 -25.55
C GLU A 221 -3.33 22.50 -26.35
N GLY A 222 -2.84 22.29 -27.58
CA GLY A 222 -3.21 21.17 -28.44
C GLY A 222 -2.87 19.80 -27.84
N VAL A 223 -1.99 19.72 -26.83
CA VAL A 223 -1.74 18.46 -26.09
C VAL A 223 -2.97 17.95 -25.33
N PHE A 224 -3.96 18.81 -25.11
CA PHE A 224 -5.23 18.48 -24.45
C PHE A 224 -6.41 18.42 -25.42
N GLU A 225 -6.19 18.54 -26.73
CA GLU A 225 -7.24 18.46 -27.73
C GLU A 225 -7.32 17.03 -28.30
N GLN A 226 -8.48 16.40 -28.19
CA GLN A 226 -8.77 15.11 -28.81
C GLN A 226 -9.93 15.22 -29.79
N ASN A 227 -9.85 14.48 -30.90
CA ASN A 227 -10.99 14.32 -31.79
C ASN A 227 -11.83 13.11 -31.35
N ILE A 228 -13.01 13.37 -30.82
CA ILE A 228 -13.98 12.35 -30.38
C ILE A 228 -15.22 12.51 -31.25
N ASP A 229 -15.56 11.48 -32.01
CA ASP A 229 -16.73 11.45 -32.91
C ASP A 229 -16.79 12.62 -33.93
N GLY A 230 -15.63 13.11 -34.37
CA GLY A 230 -15.53 14.20 -35.33
C GLY A 230 -15.52 15.60 -34.72
N GLU A 231 -15.65 15.73 -33.39
CA GLU A 231 -15.57 16.98 -32.64
C GLU A 231 -14.25 17.07 -31.87
N THR A 232 -13.62 18.25 -31.84
CA THR A 232 -12.45 18.50 -31.00
C THR A 232 -12.92 18.84 -29.59
N VAL A 233 -12.55 18.01 -28.62
CA VAL A 233 -12.88 18.16 -27.19
C VAL A 233 -11.60 18.43 -26.41
N ASN A 234 -11.68 19.36 -25.45
CA ASN A 234 -10.60 19.58 -24.50
C ASN A 234 -10.72 18.58 -23.35
N ILE A 235 -9.67 17.81 -23.10
CA ILE A 235 -9.63 16.75 -22.08
C ILE A 235 -9.08 17.23 -20.73
N LEU A 236 -8.59 18.47 -20.65
CA LEU A 236 -8.11 19.09 -19.41
C LEU A 236 -9.27 19.66 -18.61
N ASP A 237 -9.36 19.26 -17.35
CA ASP A 237 -10.35 19.78 -16.38
C ASP A 237 -9.68 20.13 -15.04
N THR A 238 -10.37 20.93 -14.24
CA THR A 238 -9.92 21.38 -12.91
C THR A 238 -10.84 20.83 -11.83
N ILE A 239 -10.30 20.08 -10.87
CA ILE A 239 -11.06 19.48 -9.76
C ILE A 239 -10.51 19.94 -8.41
N ALA A 240 -11.22 19.65 -7.31
CA ALA A 240 -10.66 19.88 -5.98
C ALA A 240 -9.50 18.92 -5.70
N THR A 241 -8.57 19.35 -4.84
CA THR A 241 -7.46 18.51 -4.37
C THR A 241 -7.96 17.18 -3.79
N ILE A 242 -7.37 16.08 -4.29
CA ILE A 242 -7.60 14.74 -3.76
C ILE A 242 -6.60 14.50 -2.63
N THR A 243 -7.06 14.12 -1.45
CA THR A 243 -6.17 13.91 -0.30
C THR A 243 -5.28 12.69 -0.53
N PHE A 244 -3.96 12.88 -0.42
CA PHE A 244 -2.96 11.81 -0.58
C PHE A 244 -1.78 12.03 0.38
N PRO A 245 -1.27 11.00 1.07
CA PRO A 245 -1.64 9.58 0.98
C PRO A 245 -3.00 9.25 1.63
N PRO A 246 -3.68 8.17 1.19
CA PRO A 246 -4.99 7.78 1.71
C PRO A 246 -4.86 6.95 3.00
N GLU A 247 -4.35 7.55 4.08
CA GLU A 247 -3.97 6.85 5.32
C GLU A 247 -5.10 5.98 5.90
N ASN A 248 -6.32 6.52 6.00
CA ASN A 248 -7.48 5.80 6.55
C ASN A 248 -7.84 4.57 5.70
N SER A 249 -7.85 4.71 4.38
CA SER A 249 -8.16 3.62 3.45
C SER A 249 -7.03 2.58 3.43
N ALA A 250 -5.77 2.99 3.53
CA ALA A 250 -4.63 2.07 3.65
C ALA A 250 -4.69 1.25 4.95
N GLN A 251 -5.08 1.87 6.07
CA GLN A 251 -5.32 1.17 7.33
C GLN A 251 -6.48 0.16 7.22
N LEU A 252 -7.55 0.49 6.49
CA LEU A 252 -8.64 -0.44 6.22
C LEU A 252 -8.13 -1.67 5.46
N VAL A 253 -7.24 -1.50 4.48
CA VAL A 253 -6.63 -2.64 3.76
C VAL A 253 -5.88 -3.54 4.74
N ARG A 254 -4.97 -2.97 5.54
CA ARG A 254 -4.18 -3.72 6.54
C ARG A 254 -5.09 -4.44 7.55
N ALA A 255 -6.19 -3.81 7.97
CA ALA A 255 -7.14 -4.38 8.92
C ALA A 255 -7.98 -5.54 8.36
N ASN A 256 -8.10 -5.64 7.03
CA ASN A 256 -8.80 -6.73 6.33
C ASN A 256 -7.81 -7.74 5.70
N ALA A 257 -6.57 -7.82 6.21
CA ALA A 257 -5.58 -8.77 5.73
C ALA A 257 -5.97 -10.23 6.03
N ASP A 258 -5.96 -11.09 5.01
CA ASP A 258 -6.14 -12.53 5.15
C ASP A 258 -4.86 -13.23 5.59
N TYR A 259 -3.71 -12.74 5.11
CA TYR A 259 -2.38 -13.24 5.45
C TYR A 259 -1.50 -12.10 5.96
N VAL A 260 -0.87 -12.31 7.11
CA VAL A 260 0.07 -11.36 7.71
C VAL A 260 1.44 -12.03 7.82
N PHE A 261 2.44 -11.47 7.14
CA PHE A 261 3.84 -11.86 7.26
C PHE A 261 4.56 -10.83 8.12
N ASP A 262 4.86 -11.18 9.37
CA ASP A 262 5.52 -10.27 10.32
C ASP A 262 7.05 -10.33 10.13
N ALA A 263 7.65 -9.18 9.92
CA ALA A 263 9.10 -8.98 9.81
C ALA A 263 9.68 -8.24 11.04
N GLY A 264 8.84 -7.91 12.03
CA GLY A 264 9.21 -7.20 13.26
C GLY A 264 9.72 -8.11 14.40
N ASP A 265 9.74 -9.42 14.23
CA ASP A 265 10.13 -10.36 15.30
C ASP A 265 11.62 -10.28 15.68
N MET A 266 12.43 -9.69 14.80
CA MET A 266 13.90 -9.70 14.90
C MET A 266 14.50 -8.34 15.23
N ILE A 267 13.68 -7.35 15.57
CA ILE A 267 14.08 -5.99 15.96
C ILE A 267 13.84 -5.73 17.46
N PHE A 268 14.58 -4.79 18.05
CA PHE A 268 14.50 -4.36 19.46
C PHE A 268 14.60 -5.48 20.53
N ARG A 269 15.17 -6.63 20.17
CA ARG A 269 15.41 -7.74 21.09
C ARG A 269 16.48 -7.37 22.12
N SER A 270 16.17 -7.59 23.40
CA SER A 270 17.09 -7.28 24.50
C SER A 270 18.39 -8.05 24.32
N GLY A 271 19.50 -7.34 24.26
CA GLY A 271 20.82 -7.94 24.14
C GLY A 271 21.13 -8.65 22.81
N LYS A 272 20.25 -8.55 21.82
CA LYS A 272 20.46 -9.05 20.47
C LYS A 272 20.48 -7.88 19.49
N LYS A 273 21.12 -8.07 18.33
CA LYS A 273 21.07 -7.09 17.24
C LYS A 273 19.75 -7.14 16.50
N ASP A 274 19.43 -6.03 15.86
CA ASP A 274 18.32 -5.99 14.93
C ASP A 274 18.71 -6.71 13.65
N THR A 275 17.81 -7.54 13.16
CA THR A 275 17.95 -8.22 11.87
C THR A 275 16.69 -7.93 11.09
N LEU A 276 16.83 -7.32 9.92
CA LEU A 276 15.67 -7.01 9.08
C LEU A 276 15.25 -8.26 8.30
N VAL A 277 13.95 -8.47 8.20
CA VAL A 277 13.32 -9.59 7.48
C VAL A 277 12.60 -9.05 6.23
N MET A 278 12.82 -9.69 5.09
CA MET A 278 12.12 -9.37 3.84
C MET A 278 11.29 -10.57 3.41
N THR A 279 10.12 -10.30 2.84
CA THR A 279 9.20 -11.33 2.34
C THR A 279 9.34 -11.46 0.83
N GLU A 280 9.36 -12.67 0.28
CA GLU A 280 9.16 -12.91 -1.16
C GLU A 280 7.77 -13.47 -1.38
N LEU A 281 7.02 -12.90 -2.32
CA LEU A 281 5.77 -13.42 -2.85
C LEU A 281 5.99 -13.82 -4.32
N ASN A 282 5.82 -15.10 -4.61
CA ASN A 282 5.92 -15.65 -5.96
C ASN A 282 4.55 -16.20 -6.39
N PHE A 283 3.84 -15.44 -7.22
CA PHE A 283 2.50 -15.74 -7.69
C PHE A 283 2.50 -16.85 -8.74
N THR A 284 1.43 -17.64 -8.71
CA THR A 284 1.13 -18.71 -9.67
C THR A 284 -0.34 -18.61 -10.10
N GLU A 285 -0.73 -19.33 -11.15
CA GLU A 285 -2.11 -19.37 -11.64
C GLU A 285 -3.16 -19.84 -10.61
N SER A 286 -2.73 -20.39 -9.46
CA SER A 286 -3.62 -21.02 -8.47
C SER A 286 -3.42 -20.54 -7.02
N GLY A 287 -2.60 -19.52 -6.81
CA GLY A 287 -2.15 -19.12 -5.48
C GLY A 287 -0.80 -18.43 -5.52
N PHE A 288 -0.14 -18.32 -4.36
CA PHE A 288 1.21 -17.77 -4.27
C PHE A 288 2.08 -18.58 -3.31
N TRP A 289 3.39 -18.55 -3.54
CA TRP A 289 4.37 -19.00 -2.57
C TRP A 289 4.88 -17.82 -1.76
N ALA A 290 5.04 -17.99 -0.45
CA ALA A 290 5.69 -17.01 0.40
C ALA A 290 6.90 -17.62 1.12
N SER A 291 7.96 -16.83 1.24
CA SER A 291 9.14 -17.13 2.08
C SER A 291 9.65 -15.84 2.70
N GLN A 292 10.28 -15.93 3.87
CA GLN A 292 10.94 -14.79 4.51
C GLN A 292 12.42 -15.08 4.68
N TRP A 293 13.25 -14.04 4.54
CA TRP A 293 14.70 -14.14 4.61
C TRP A 293 15.29 -12.92 5.30
N TRP A 294 16.47 -13.08 5.90
CA TRP A 294 17.18 -11.98 6.56
C TRP A 294 17.96 -11.16 5.55
N TYR A 295 17.80 -9.84 5.54
CA TYR A 295 18.40 -9.00 4.50
C TYR A 295 19.30 -7.89 5.00
N ASN A 296 19.26 -7.48 6.26
CA ASN A 296 20.25 -6.54 6.78
C ASN A 296 21.00 -7.22 7.91
N ILE A 297 22.24 -7.64 7.62
CA ILE A 297 23.20 -8.08 8.63
C ILE A 297 24.52 -7.36 8.36
N PRO A 298 24.67 -6.18 8.96
CA PRO A 298 25.95 -5.93 9.60
C PRO A 298 25.81 -5.48 11.06
N PRO A 299 26.95 -5.18 11.69
CA PRO A 299 28.15 -5.96 11.56
C PRO A 299 28.00 -7.27 12.31
N ILE A 300 28.94 -8.14 12.00
CA ILE A 300 29.46 -9.14 12.92
C ILE A 300 30.03 -8.37 14.15
N GLY A 301 29.12 -7.94 15.04
CA GLY A 301 29.37 -7.72 16.45
C GLY A 301 28.82 -6.52 17.27
N GLY A 302 28.20 -6.76 18.43
CA GLY A 302 27.87 -5.80 19.52
C GLY A 302 28.40 -6.28 20.90
N PRO A 303 28.56 -5.41 21.91
CA PRO A 303 29.12 -5.84 23.19
C PRO A 303 28.28 -6.97 23.81
N PRO A 304 28.91 -7.96 24.46
CA PRO A 304 28.20 -9.08 25.03
C PRO A 304 27.27 -8.61 26.15
N ASN A 305 26.10 -9.24 26.30
CA ASN A 305 25.24 -8.95 27.44
C ASN A 305 25.96 -9.31 28.73
N GLU A 306 25.88 -8.41 29.69
CA GLU A 306 26.40 -8.57 31.03
C GLU A 306 25.24 -8.70 32.00
N PHE A 307 25.23 -9.77 32.81
CA PHE A 307 24.23 -10.03 33.83
C PHE A 307 24.91 -10.10 35.19
N ASP A 308 24.52 -9.18 36.08
CA ASP A 308 25.08 -9.13 37.42
C ASP A 308 24.34 -10.07 38.37
N TYR A 309 25.11 -10.93 39.03
CA TYR A 309 24.68 -11.94 39.98
C TYR A 309 25.58 -11.95 41.22
N LYS A 310 25.21 -12.79 42.18
CA LYS A 310 26.05 -13.22 43.30
C LYS A 310 26.44 -14.67 43.08
N TRP A 311 27.68 -15.02 43.37
CA TRP A 311 28.08 -16.40 43.40
C TRP A 311 27.43 -17.09 44.61
N ASP A 312 26.65 -18.13 44.35
CA ASP A 312 26.04 -18.95 45.39
C ASP A 312 26.98 -20.12 45.68
N ALA A 313 27.72 -20.09 46.78
CA ALA A 313 28.64 -21.18 47.11
C ALA A 313 28.02 -22.23 48.06
N VAL A 314 26.74 -22.06 48.42
CA VAL A 314 26.07 -22.85 49.47
C VAL A 314 25.07 -23.82 48.89
N ASN A 315 24.26 -23.38 47.91
CA ASN A 315 23.27 -24.24 47.28
C ASN A 315 23.90 -25.14 46.21
N ALA A 316 23.18 -26.19 45.86
CA ALA A 316 23.60 -27.22 44.92
C ALA A 316 22.38 -27.75 44.15
N ALA A 317 22.65 -28.59 43.15
CA ALA A 317 21.68 -29.10 42.21
C ALA A 317 20.88 -27.96 41.54
N LEU A 318 19.55 -27.99 41.62
CA LEU A 318 18.67 -27.00 40.97
C LEU A 318 18.24 -25.86 41.90
N ASN A 319 18.73 -25.82 43.15
CA ASN A 319 18.39 -24.77 44.10
C ASN A 319 19.39 -23.62 43.94
N VAL A 320 18.90 -22.39 43.92
CA VAL A 320 19.77 -21.19 43.85
C VAL A 320 19.15 -20.09 44.70
N SER A 321 19.99 -19.32 45.38
CA SER A 321 19.59 -18.12 46.09
C SER A 321 19.06 -17.05 45.13
N THR A 322 18.21 -16.15 45.63
CA THR A 322 17.76 -14.99 44.86
C THR A 322 18.97 -14.16 44.41
N SER A 323 19.00 -13.81 43.12
CA SER A 323 20.17 -13.15 42.51
C SER A 323 21.45 -13.99 42.52
N GLY A 324 21.36 -15.30 42.76
CA GLY A 324 22.47 -16.23 42.77
C GLY A 324 22.72 -16.89 41.40
N LEU A 325 23.96 -17.35 41.19
CA LEU A 325 24.30 -18.36 40.18
C LEU A 325 25.37 -19.32 40.71
N HIS A 326 25.38 -20.56 40.21
CA HIS A 326 26.44 -21.53 40.49
C HIS A 326 26.45 -22.72 39.52
N PHE A 327 27.53 -23.51 39.53
CA PHE A 327 27.60 -24.79 38.80
C PHE A 327 26.88 -25.91 39.53
N GLY A 328 26.20 -26.78 38.79
CA GLY A 328 25.58 -28.00 39.29
C GLY A 328 26.13 -29.27 38.62
N PRO A 329 25.96 -30.45 39.25
CA PRO A 329 25.09 -30.66 40.40
C PRO A 329 25.75 -30.34 41.75
N ASP A 330 27.07 -30.47 41.89
CA ASP A 330 27.72 -30.50 43.21
C ASP A 330 28.24 -29.14 43.72
N ASN A 331 28.31 -28.12 42.85
CA ASN A 331 28.82 -26.78 43.16
C ASN A 331 30.18 -26.79 43.89
N LEU A 332 31.12 -27.59 43.39
CA LEU A 332 32.41 -27.82 44.03
C LEU A 332 33.54 -27.03 43.35
N PHE A 333 34.35 -26.37 44.17
CA PHE A 333 35.64 -25.82 43.77
C PHE A 333 36.78 -26.67 44.35
N ILE A 334 37.72 -27.09 43.50
CA ILE A 334 38.91 -27.84 43.90
C ILE A 334 40.15 -26.95 43.72
N PRO A 335 40.87 -26.59 44.79
CA PRO A 335 42.09 -25.79 44.69
C PRO A 335 43.12 -26.40 43.73
N GLY A 336 43.61 -25.60 42.80
CA GLY A 336 44.58 -26.02 41.77
C GLY A 336 43.98 -26.78 40.57
N VAL A 337 42.69 -27.13 40.61
CA VAL A 337 41.97 -27.80 39.50
C VAL A 337 40.87 -26.91 38.92
N GLY A 338 40.08 -26.23 39.75
CA GLY A 338 39.02 -25.33 39.31
C GLY A 338 37.62 -25.84 39.66
N TYR A 339 36.64 -25.43 38.86
CA TYR A 339 35.24 -25.85 38.96
C TYR A 339 34.96 -27.06 38.06
N ASP A 340 33.99 -27.87 38.45
CA ASP A 340 33.41 -28.94 37.65
C ASP A 340 31.87 -28.82 37.68
N GLY A 341 31.22 -29.24 36.60
CA GLY A 341 29.77 -29.14 36.47
C GLY A 341 29.25 -29.55 35.10
N THR A 342 27.98 -29.97 35.08
CA THR A 342 27.24 -30.34 33.86
C THR A 342 26.20 -29.29 33.45
N PHE A 343 25.89 -28.36 34.35
CA PHE A 343 25.01 -27.23 34.07
C PHE A 343 25.35 -26.06 35.01
N MET A 344 24.88 -24.87 34.64
CA MET A 344 24.80 -23.71 35.52
C MET A 344 23.33 -23.42 35.82
N ILE A 345 23.03 -23.15 37.08
CA ILE A 345 21.71 -22.69 37.51
C ILE A 345 21.82 -21.22 37.91
N LEU A 346 20.84 -20.41 37.50
CA LEU A 346 20.79 -18.99 37.75
C LEU A 346 19.42 -18.62 38.33
N SER A 347 19.40 -17.60 39.16
CA SER A 347 18.15 -16.94 39.53
C SER A 347 17.56 -16.21 38.32
N ALA A 348 16.23 -16.18 38.23
CA ALA A 348 15.51 -15.31 37.28
C ALA A 348 15.69 -13.82 37.59
N PHE A 349 16.16 -13.48 38.80
CA PHE A 349 16.35 -12.10 39.25
C PHE A 349 17.84 -11.74 39.27
N ASP A 350 18.19 -10.54 38.83
CA ASP A 350 19.56 -10.02 38.91
C ASP A 350 19.85 -9.42 40.30
N VAL A 351 21.05 -8.86 40.52
CA VAL A 351 21.40 -8.16 41.78
C VAL A 351 20.55 -6.93 42.10
N THR A 352 19.87 -6.34 41.10
CA THR A 352 18.97 -5.20 41.28
C THR A 352 17.56 -5.63 41.70
N GLY A 353 17.26 -6.92 41.58
CA GLY A 353 15.94 -7.50 41.85
C GLY A 353 15.00 -7.47 40.64
N ALA A 354 15.51 -7.12 39.46
CA ALA A 354 14.75 -7.16 38.21
C ALA A 354 14.65 -8.61 37.72
N ASN A 355 13.47 -9.02 37.24
CA ASN A 355 13.32 -10.30 36.57
C ASN A 355 13.90 -10.20 35.16
N ILE A 356 14.99 -10.92 34.91
CA ILE A 356 15.76 -10.95 33.65
C ILE A 356 15.64 -12.29 32.92
N GLN A 357 14.69 -13.15 33.32
CA GLN A 357 14.56 -14.52 32.79
C GLN A 357 14.44 -14.56 31.27
N SER A 358 13.52 -13.78 30.71
CA SER A 358 13.32 -13.70 29.26
C SER A 358 14.54 -13.14 28.53
N THR A 359 15.25 -12.19 29.13
CA THR A 359 16.46 -11.59 28.55
C THR A 359 17.61 -12.58 28.49
N VAL A 360 17.87 -13.34 29.56
CA VAL A 360 18.94 -14.35 29.59
C VAL A 360 18.65 -15.48 28.60
N ILE A 361 17.43 -16.01 28.60
CA ILE A 361 17.00 -17.04 27.63
C ILE A 361 17.11 -16.51 26.20
N GLY A 362 16.69 -15.27 25.99
CA GLY A 362 16.71 -14.62 24.69
C GLY A 362 18.10 -14.25 24.20
N SER A 363 19.19 -14.37 24.98
CA SER A 363 20.51 -13.83 24.62
C SER A 363 21.65 -14.85 24.55
N ILE A 364 21.39 -16.11 24.84
CA ILE A 364 22.38 -17.19 24.86
C ILE A 364 21.85 -18.34 23.99
N ASN A 365 22.66 -18.83 23.07
CA ASN A 365 22.36 -19.98 22.22
C ASN A 365 23.22 -21.18 22.61
N SER A 366 22.91 -22.36 22.05
CA SER A 366 23.77 -23.54 22.15
C SER A 366 25.12 -23.30 21.45
N GLY A 367 26.22 -23.67 22.10
CA GLY A 367 27.59 -23.49 21.59
C GLY A 367 28.24 -22.16 21.97
N ASP A 368 27.51 -21.24 22.58
CA ASP A 368 28.06 -19.97 23.07
C ASP A 368 29.01 -20.19 24.24
N VAL A 369 30.10 -19.42 24.29
CA VAL A 369 31.05 -19.39 25.40
C VAL A 369 30.65 -18.28 26.36
N LEU A 370 30.25 -18.67 27.56
CA LEU A 370 29.93 -17.76 28.64
C LEU A 370 31.12 -17.58 29.57
N ARG A 371 31.23 -16.41 30.18
CA ARG A 371 32.25 -16.08 31.18
C ARG A 371 31.59 -15.47 32.42
N VAL A 372 31.90 -16.00 33.59
CA VAL A 372 31.59 -15.37 34.88
C VAL A 372 32.87 -14.78 35.45
N ALA A 373 32.85 -13.53 35.90
CA ALA A 373 33.99 -12.88 36.54
C ALA A 373 33.56 -12.00 37.71
N ASN A 374 34.43 -11.82 38.71
CA ASN A 374 34.16 -10.87 39.79
C ASN A 374 34.51 -9.43 39.39
N SER A 375 33.95 -8.45 40.11
CA SER A 375 34.12 -7.02 39.81
C SER A 375 35.59 -6.55 39.72
N GLY A 376 36.51 -7.22 40.43
CA GLY A 376 37.95 -6.91 40.40
C GLY A 376 38.75 -7.68 39.34
N GLY A 377 38.13 -8.57 38.56
CA GLY A 377 38.79 -9.41 37.55
C GLY A 377 39.82 -10.41 38.11
N SER A 378 39.85 -10.61 39.43
CA SER A 378 40.81 -11.50 40.09
C SER A 378 40.43 -12.98 40.00
N LYS A 379 39.15 -13.27 39.68
CA LYS A 379 38.61 -14.62 39.45
C LYS A 379 37.72 -14.62 38.22
N SER A 380 37.91 -15.59 37.33
CA SER A 380 37.07 -15.76 36.14
C SER A 380 36.95 -17.23 35.74
N VAL A 381 35.73 -17.67 35.41
CA VAL A 381 35.45 -18.97 34.79
C VAL A 381 34.81 -18.77 33.42
N ALA A 382 35.25 -19.52 32.42
CA ALA A 382 34.62 -19.60 31.10
C ALA A 382 34.16 -21.03 30.80
N PHE A 383 33.07 -21.19 30.05
CA PHE A 383 32.48 -22.48 29.68
C PHE A 383 31.55 -22.35 28.47
N ALA A 384 31.41 -23.41 27.68
CA ALA A 384 30.54 -23.48 26.50
C ALA A 384 29.17 -24.09 26.84
N THR A 385 28.12 -23.56 26.26
CA THR A 385 26.73 -24.04 26.42
C THR A 385 26.46 -25.22 25.47
N THR A 386 25.58 -26.14 25.88
CA THR A 386 25.16 -27.28 25.03
C THR A 386 23.67 -27.23 24.65
N ASN A 387 22.94 -26.24 25.18
CA ASN A 387 21.55 -25.97 24.86
C ASN A 387 21.25 -24.46 24.97
N GLU A 388 20.10 -24.05 24.46
CA GLU A 388 19.50 -22.76 24.82
C GLU A 388 19.02 -22.79 26.29
N PRO A 389 19.15 -21.69 27.05
CA PRO A 389 18.74 -21.66 28.45
C PRO A 389 17.27 -22.05 28.65
N LEU A 390 16.99 -22.84 29.67
CA LEU A 390 15.66 -23.35 29.98
C LEU A 390 15.09 -22.68 31.24
N PRO A 391 13.85 -22.16 31.21
CA PRO A 391 13.20 -21.67 32.41
C PRO A 391 12.81 -22.85 33.32
N ILE A 392 13.04 -22.73 34.62
CA ILE A 392 12.55 -23.68 35.63
C ILE A 392 11.61 -22.93 36.57
N GLY A 393 10.32 -22.93 36.21
CA GLY A 393 9.34 -22.05 36.85
C GLY A 393 9.64 -20.57 36.57
N ASP A 394 9.08 -19.69 37.39
CA ASP A 394 9.18 -18.23 37.19
C ASP A 394 10.42 -17.62 37.89
N ASP A 395 11.22 -18.44 38.57
CA ASP A 395 12.26 -17.97 39.50
C ASP A 395 13.68 -18.45 39.18
N ARG A 396 13.86 -19.36 38.21
CA ARG A 396 15.17 -19.95 37.87
C ARG A 396 15.38 -20.20 36.38
N ILE A 397 16.65 -20.29 35.99
CA ILE A 397 17.13 -20.55 34.64
C ILE A 397 18.20 -21.63 34.71
N LEU A 398 18.10 -22.64 33.83
CA LEU A 398 19.10 -23.69 33.70
C LEU A 398 19.81 -23.60 32.35
N ILE A 399 21.13 -23.65 32.39
CA ILE A 399 22.00 -23.68 31.21
C ILE A 399 22.81 -24.97 31.26
N GLN A 400 22.63 -25.88 30.33
CA GLN A 400 23.52 -27.04 30.19
C GLN A 400 24.83 -26.59 29.56
N ILE A 401 25.93 -27.18 30.04
CA ILE A 401 27.29 -26.79 29.63
C ILE A 401 28.08 -28.02 29.21
N ASP A 402 29.13 -27.83 28.42
CA ASP A 402 30.14 -28.85 28.16
C ASP A 402 31.13 -28.87 29.33
N PRO A 403 31.17 -29.92 30.17
CA PRO A 403 32.08 -29.98 31.32
C PRO A 403 33.55 -29.87 30.93
N THR A 404 33.91 -30.32 29.72
CA THR A 404 35.30 -30.28 29.24
C THR A 404 35.77 -28.89 28.82
N SER A 405 34.83 -27.95 28.68
CA SER A 405 35.09 -26.56 28.29
C SER A 405 35.33 -25.62 29.47
N ILE A 406 35.14 -26.09 30.72
CA ILE A 406 35.28 -25.25 31.90
C ILE A 406 36.74 -24.85 32.10
N SER A 407 37.00 -23.55 32.09
CA SER A 407 38.33 -22.97 32.29
C SER A 407 38.27 -21.90 33.36
N PHE A 408 38.87 -22.16 34.53
CA PHE A 408 38.93 -21.22 35.65
C PHE A 408 40.31 -20.61 35.83
N THR A 409 40.33 -19.33 36.17
CA THR A 409 41.54 -18.54 36.47
C THR A 409 41.32 -17.75 37.76
N SER A 410 42.35 -17.72 38.62
CA SER A 410 42.31 -16.99 39.88
C SER A 410 43.70 -16.51 40.25
N SER A 411 43.84 -15.23 40.63
CA SER A 411 45.13 -14.67 41.06
C SER A 411 45.55 -15.13 42.45
N SER A 412 44.60 -15.62 43.27
CA SER A 412 44.86 -16.11 44.63
C SER A 412 44.79 -17.64 44.74
N GLY A 413 44.42 -18.35 43.67
CA GLY A 413 44.22 -19.82 43.68
C GLY A 413 42.92 -20.27 44.37
N GLU A 414 42.08 -19.34 44.80
CA GLU A 414 40.80 -19.58 45.48
C GLU A 414 39.63 -19.41 44.51
N GLY A 415 38.55 -20.16 44.74
CA GLY A 415 37.28 -20.05 44.02
C GLY A 415 36.49 -18.80 44.42
N PHE A 416 35.36 -18.55 43.74
CA PHE A 416 34.40 -17.51 44.12
C PHE A 416 33.86 -17.78 45.53
N ALA A 417 33.79 -16.73 46.35
CA ALA A 417 33.23 -16.79 47.70
C ALA A 417 31.70 -16.72 47.65
N ASP A 418 31.04 -17.26 48.67
CA ASP A 418 29.60 -17.10 48.82
C ASP A 418 29.22 -15.61 48.87
N ASN A 419 28.15 -15.25 48.15
CA ASN A 419 27.68 -13.88 47.98
C ASN A 419 28.67 -12.92 47.29
N GLU A 420 29.75 -13.42 46.67
CA GLU A 420 30.66 -12.59 45.87
C GLU A 420 29.93 -12.05 44.62
N GLN A 421 29.98 -10.74 44.38
CA GLN A 421 29.35 -10.17 43.19
C GLN A 421 30.14 -10.57 41.94
N VAL A 422 29.41 -11.13 40.98
CA VAL A 422 29.94 -11.65 39.71
C VAL A 422 29.09 -11.19 38.54
N THR A 423 29.71 -11.06 37.39
CA THR A 423 29.06 -10.69 36.14
C THR A 423 29.19 -11.84 35.16
N LEU A 424 28.07 -12.34 34.67
CA LEU A 424 27.98 -13.32 33.59
C LEU A 424 27.93 -12.60 32.24
N VAL A 425 28.79 -12.99 31.32
CA VAL A 425 28.96 -12.36 30.02
C VAL A 425 28.94 -13.42 28.92
N ASN A 426 28.13 -13.25 27.87
CA ASN A 426 28.20 -14.12 26.68
C ASN A 426 29.36 -13.68 25.77
N THR A 427 30.55 -14.23 25.97
CA THR A 427 31.75 -13.84 25.19
C THR A 427 31.73 -14.29 23.73
N SER A 428 30.81 -15.18 23.34
CA SER A 428 30.55 -15.53 21.95
C SER A 428 29.59 -14.58 21.25
N ALA A 429 29.01 -13.60 21.95
CA ALA A 429 28.33 -12.50 21.29
C ALA A 429 29.36 -11.77 20.42
N SER A 430 29.18 -11.83 19.10
CA SER A 430 29.95 -11.04 18.13
C SER A 430 30.07 -9.61 18.67
N THR A 431 31.23 -8.90 18.64
CA THR A 431 31.42 -7.48 19.08
C THR A 431 31.98 -6.54 17.99
N GLY A 432 31.52 -5.28 17.89
CA GLY A 432 32.04 -4.24 16.97
C GLY A 432 31.65 -4.37 15.48
N LEU A 433 32.07 -3.40 14.65
CA LEU A 433 32.11 -3.56 13.20
C LEU A 433 33.14 -4.64 12.85
N ALA A 434 32.80 -5.61 11.98
CA ALA A 434 33.85 -6.39 11.35
C ALA A 434 34.56 -5.49 10.34
N GLU A 435 35.69 -4.92 10.76
CA GLU A 435 36.50 -3.96 9.99
C GLU A 435 37.04 -4.56 8.68
N ASP A 436 37.12 -5.90 8.61
CA ASP A 436 37.63 -6.64 7.45
C ASP A 436 36.59 -6.82 6.32
N VAL A 437 35.34 -6.39 6.52
CA VAL A 437 34.28 -6.48 5.49
C VAL A 437 33.99 -5.11 4.91
N GLU A 438 34.40 -4.91 3.66
CA GLU A 438 34.31 -3.65 2.92
C GLU A 438 32.93 -2.97 3.01
N TRP A 439 31.87 -3.76 2.87
CA TRP A 439 30.50 -3.24 2.83
C TRP A 439 29.92 -2.90 4.19
N ASN A 440 30.60 -3.11 5.31
CA ASN A 440 30.09 -2.81 6.66
C ASN A 440 30.03 -1.31 6.98
N ASN A 441 30.65 -0.47 6.14
CA ASN A 441 30.65 0.98 6.34
C ASN A 441 29.22 1.56 6.29
N PHE A 442 28.95 2.50 7.20
CA PHE A 442 27.70 3.26 7.31
C PHE A 442 27.18 3.75 5.94
N HIS A 443 28.05 4.31 5.10
CA HIS A 443 27.68 4.94 3.83
C HIS A 443 27.06 3.99 2.79
N TYR A 444 27.22 2.68 2.98
CA TYR A 444 26.66 1.67 2.08
C TYR A 444 25.26 1.18 2.48
N TYR A 445 24.77 1.56 3.66
CA TYR A 445 23.43 1.22 4.14
C TYR A 445 22.58 2.44 4.40
N HIS A 446 23.21 3.57 4.75
CA HIS A 446 22.49 4.75 5.17
C HIS A 446 22.64 5.88 4.16
N ASP A 447 21.52 6.53 3.86
CA ASP A 447 21.44 7.60 2.88
C ASP A 447 21.19 8.97 3.53
N HIS A 448 21.95 9.22 4.58
CA HIS A 448 21.95 10.48 5.34
C HIS A 448 23.32 10.70 5.98
N ASN A 449 23.53 11.84 6.61
CA ASN A 449 24.77 12.12 7.33
C ASN A 449 24.82 11.35 8.67
N ASP A 450 26.01 10.93 9.10
CA ASP A 450 26.21 10.30 10.41
C ASP A 450 26.34 11.36 11.52
N ASP A 451 25.29 12.15 11.71
CA ASP A 451 25.23 13.19 12.76
C ASP A 451 24.19 12.88 13.85
N GLY A 452 23.51 11.74 13.74
CA GLY A 452 22.52 11.25 14.70
C GLY A 452 21.19 12.01 14.70
N SER A 453 20.94 12.89 13.71
CA SER A 453 19.74 13.73 13.66
C SER A 453 18.75 13.38 12.53
N GLU A 454 19.16 12.52 11.60
CA GLU A 454 18.39 12.17 10.39
C GLU A 454 18.12 10.66 10.30
N TYR A 455 16.98 10.31 9.70
CA TYR A 455 16.62 8.94 9.29
C TYR A 455 16.84 8.77 7.79
N CYS A 456 17.01 7.53 7.31
CA CYS A 456 17.00 7.23 5.88
C CYS A 456 15.71 7.77 5.21
N PRO A 457 15.83 8.67 4.22
CA PRO A 457 14.68 9.27 3.57
C PRO A 457 14.01 8.28 2.60
N VAL A 458 12.70 8.42 2.39
CA VAL A 458 11.94 7.61 1.42
C VAL A 458 12.47 7.76 -0.02
N GLY A 459 13.05 8.91 -0.34
CA GLY A 459 13.68 9.18 -1.63
C GLY A 459 15.16 8.84 -1.70
N GLY A 460 15.72 8.16 -0.71
CA GLY A 460 17.12 7.79 -0.68
C GLY A 460 17.43 6.46 -1.35
N ARG A 461 18.65 5.96 -1.13
CA ARG A 461 19.06 4.59 -1.50
C ARG A 461 18.36 3.60 -0.57
N HIS A 462 17.77 2.56 -1.13
CA HIS A 462 17.07 1.52 -0.36
C HIS A 462 17.82 0.21 -0.35
N HIS A 463 17.63 -0.53 0.74
CA HIS A 463 18.25 -1.82 0.98
C HIS A 463 17.68 -2.88 0.05
N PHE A 464 18.56 -3.52 -0.74
CA PHE A 464 18.24 -4.61 -1.64
C PHE A 464 19.39 -5.62 -1.68
N ASP A 465 19.06 -6.91 -1.56
CA ASP A 465 19.95 -8.05 -1.82
C ASP A 465 21.34 -8.00 -1.13
N PHE A 466 21.38 -8.52 0.09
CA PHE A 466 22.64 -8.67 0.82
C PHE A 466 23.20 -10.08 0.79
N ASP A 467 22.45 -11.09 1.24
CA ASP A 467 23.01 -12.44 1.37
C ASP A 467 22.16 -13.54 0.74
N TYR A 468 20.82 -13.44 0.84
CA TYR A 468 19.90 -14.42 0.29
C TYR A 468 20.12 -14.68 -1.21
N TRP A 469 20.24 -13.62 -2.01
CA TRP A 469 20.45 -13.75 -3.45
C TRP A 469 21.88 -14.15 -3.82
N ASN A 470 22.81 -14.00 -2.88
CA ASN A 470 24.21 -14.41 -3.02
C ASN A 470 24.46 -15.83 -2.52
N ALA A 471 23.48 -16.50 -1.90
CA ALA A 471 23.64 -17.85 -1.36
C ALA A 471 24.20 -18.84 -2.38
N ALA A 472 23.68 -18.82 -3.61
CA ALA A 472 24.20 -19.64 -4.70
C ALA A 472 25.65 -19.24 -5.10
N GLY A 473 25.94 -17.94 -5.13
CA GLY A 473 27.27 -17.40 -5.37
C GLY A 473 28.31 -17.85 -4.33
N LEU A 474 27.92 -17.82 -3.06
CA LEU A 474 28.72 -18.29 -1.91
C LEU A 474 28.94 -19.81 -1.97
N ALA A 475 27.98 -20.56 -2.49
CA ALA A 475 28.11 -21.99 -2.79
C ALA A 475 28.98 -22.29 -4.03
N GLY A 476 29.61 -21.27 -4.64
CA GLY A 476 30.44 -21.41 -5.84
C GLY A 476 29.65 -21.57 -7.13
N GLN A 477 28.34 -21.31 -7.11
CA GLN A 477 27.46 -21.40 -8.26
C GLN A 477 27.19 -20.02 -8.85
N ASN A 478 27.18 -19.94 -10.18
CA ASN A 478 26.96 -18.69 -10.89
C ASN A 478 25.48 -18.57 -11.28
N CYS A 479 24.58 -18.48 -10.29
CA CYS A 479 23.13 -18.50 -10.49
C CYS A 479 22.40 -17.70 -9.39
N ASP A 480 21.09 -17.50 -9.53
CA ASP A 480 20.22 -16.78 -8.59
C ASP A 480 18.89 -17.52 -8.41
N ILE A 481 17.93 -16.89 -7.73
CA ILE A 481 16.60 -17.44 -7.45
C ILE A 481 15.79 -17.88 -8.70
N PHE A 482 16.11 -17.34 -9.88
CA PHE A 482 15.43 -17.67 -11.13
C PHE A 482 16.00 -18.89 -11.84
N SER A 483 17.21 -19.31 -11.46
CA SER A 483 17.95 -20.37 -12.17
C SER A 483 18.40 -21.53 -11.27
N CYS A 484 18.57 -21.29 -9.98
CA CYS A 484 18.86 -22.31 -8.97
C CYS A 484 18.07 -22.04 -7.67
N PRO A 485 16.73 -22.04 -7.73
CA PRO A 485 15.88 -21.71 -6.59
C PRO A 485 16.19 -22.57 -5.35
N ASP A 486 16.57 -23.84 -5.53
CA ASP A 486 16.85 -24.75 -4.41
C ASP A 486 18.07 -24.33 -3.58
N GLU A 487 19.10 -23.77 -4.20
CA GLU A 487 20.27 -23.24 -3.47
C GLU A 487 19.92 -22.04 -2.61
N ILE A 488 18.90 -21.29 -3.04
CA ILE A 488 18.44 -20.09 -2.38
C ILE A 488 17.46 -20.45 -1.26
N TYR A 489 16.43 -21.26 -1.57
CA TYR A 489 15.37 -21.64 -0.62
C TYR A 489 15.80 -22.63 0.46
N ASN A 490 16.90 -23.37 0.24
CA ASN A 490 17.48 -24.26 1.25
C ASN A 490 18.71 -23.66 1.94
N SER A 491 19.01 -22.38 1.70
CA SER A 491 20.13 -21.70 2.35
C SER A 491 19.81 -21.37 3.82
N ASP A 492 20.86 -21.17 4.60
CA ASP A 492 20.78 -20.78 6.02
C ASP A 492 20.21 -19.36 6.23
N TYR A 493 19.99 -18.58 5.15
CA TYR A 493 19.43 -17.23 5.19
C TYR A 493 17.89 -17.20 5.25
N VAL A 494 17.23 -18.33 5.01
CA VAL A 494 15.78 -18.44 5.01
C VAL A 494 15.26 -18.50 6.44
N TYR A 495 14.49 -17.48 6.81
CA TYR A 495 13.84 -17.36 8.11
C TYR A 495 12.53 -18.15 8.17
N MET A 496 11.68 -17.97 7.16
CA MET A 496 10.45 -18.72 6.96
C MET A 496 10.57 -19.49 5.66
N GLN A 497 10.48 -20.82 5.77
CA GLN A 497 10.52 -21.71 4.62
C GLN A 497 9.45 -21.36 3.60
N LYS A 498 9.70 -21.72 2.34
CA LYS A 498 8.80 -21.48 1.23
C LYS A 498 7.50 -22.28 1.39
N LEU A 499 6.38 -21.60 1.60
CA LEU A 499 5.06 -22.19 1.80
C LEU A 499 4.09 -21.75 0.70
N PHE A 500 3.20 -22.65 0.28
CA PHE A 500 2.18 -22.36 -0.74
C PHE A 500 0.83 -22.00 -0.10
N TYR A 501 0.21 -20.96 -0.64
CA TYR A 501 -1.08 -20.44 -0.23
C TYR A 501 -2.03 -20.49 -1.44
N PRO A 502 -3.03 -21.40 -1.45
CA PRO A 502 -3.95 -21.53 -2.56
C PRO A 502 -4.92 -20.34 -2.62
N TYR A 503 -5.32 -19.95 -3.83
CA TYR A 503 -6.36 -18.95 -4.03
C TYR A 503 -7.73 -19.50 -3.64
N SER A 504 -8.45 -18.77 -2.78
CA SER A 504 -9.82 -19.11 -2.35
C SER A 504 -10.84 -18.00 -2.56
N GLY A 505 -10.42 -16.83 -3.05
CA GLY A 505 -11.24 -15.63 -3.21
C GLY A 505 -10.40 -14.36 -3.08
N PRO A 506 -11.01 -13.16 -3.22
CA PRO A 506 -10.34 -11.88 -3.03
C PRO A 506 -9.48 -11.88 -1.76
N THR A 507 -8.17 -11.65 -1.91
CA THR A 507 -7.19 -11.85 -0.84
C THR A 507 -6.35 -10.59 -0.60
N VAL A 508 -6.19 -10.20 0.66
CA VAL A 508 -5.26 -9.15 1.09
C VAL A 508 -4.05 -9.78 1.80
N ILE A 509 -2.85 -9.45 1.32
CA ILE A 509 -1.57 -9.91 1.86
C ILE A 509 -0.87 -8.70 2.50
N TYR A 510 -0.67 -8.75 3.81
CA TYR A 510 -0.02 -7.70 4.57
C TYR A 510 1.39 -8.13 4.99
N VAL A 511 2.40 -7.37 4.54
CA VAL A 511 3.78 -7.50 5.00
C VAL A 511 4.04 -6.44 6.05
N LYS A 512 4.00 -6.88 7.32
CA LYS A 512 4.15 -6.03 8.49
C LYS A 512 5.61 -5.91 8.87
N GLY A 513 6.09 -4.70 9.11
CA GLY A 513 7.44 -4.47 9.62
C GLY A 513 8.58 -4.72 8.62
N GLY A 514 8.28 -4.83 7.31
CA GLY A 514 9.29 -5.27 6.33
C GLY A 514 8.96 -4.91 4.89
N GLN A 515 9.97 -5.11 4.04
CA GLN A 515 9.87 -4.96 2.59
C GLN A 515 9.40 -6.27 1.95
N VAL A 516 8.94 -6.20 0.70
CA VAL A 516 8.48 -7.37 -0.04
C VAL A 516 9.04 -7.43 -1.46
N LEU A 517 9.42 -8.62 -1.90
CA LEU A 517 9.76 -8.94 -3.28
C LEU A 517 8.54 -9.59 -3.95
N VAL A 518 8.23 -9.22 -5.18
CA VAL A 518 7.07 -9.71 -5.94
C VAL A 518 7.46 -10.15 -7.34
N ARG A 519 6.91 -11.28 -7.78
CA ARG A 519 7.03 -11.83 -9.15
C ARG A 519 5.97 -12.90 -9.45
N GLY A 520 5.88 -13.31 -10.70
CA GLY A 520 5.20 -14.54 -11.13
C GLY A 520 3.94 -14.29 -11.95
N GLN A 521 3.04 -15.26 -11.95
CA GLN A 521 1.78 -15.20 -12.69
C GLN A 521 0.62 -15.09 -11.73
N VAL A 522 -0.20 -14.05 -11.83
CA VAL A 522 -1.31 -13.79 -10.93
C VAL A 522 -2.57 -14.50 -11.46
N GLY A 523 -3.00 -15.54 -10.76
CA GLY A 523 -4.32 -16.16 -10.93
C GLY A 523 -5.23 -15.84 -9.75
N GLY A 524 -6.22 -14.96 -9.93
CA GLY A 524 -7.11 -14.49 -8.88
C GLY A 524 -6.97 -12.99 -8.55
N GLN A 525 -7.60 -12.56 -7.47
CA GLN A 525 -7.66 -11.16 -7.04
C GLN A 525 -6.86 -10.94 -5.75
N TYR A 526 -5.82 -10.10 -5.80
CA TYR A 526 -4.91 -9.88 -4.69
C TYR A 526 -4.61 -8.41 -4.46
N THR A 527 -4.44 -8.02 -3.19
CA THR A 527 -3.81 -6.76 -2.80
C THR A 527 -2.66 -7.03 -1.86
N VAL A 528 -1.45 -6.57 -2.20
CA VAL A 528 -0.27 -6.62 -1.33
C VAL A 528 -0.09 -5.24 -0.71
N VAL A 529 0.00 -5.18 0.63
CA VAL A 529 0.21 -3.93 1.38
C VAL A 529 1.37 -4.07 2.34
N THR A 530 2.18 -3.03 2.48
CA THR A 530 3.24 -2.95 3.52
C THR A 530 2.91 -1.89 4.57
N ASP A 531 3.66 -1.91 5.67
CA ASP A 531 3.77 -0.74 6.55
C ASP A 531 4.45 0.44 5.85
N ASP A 532 4.33 1.64 6.44
CA ASP A 532 4.98 2.86 5.94
C ASP A 532 6.50 2.74 6.04
N TYR A 533 6.98 2.47 7.24
CA TYR A 533 8.38 2.20 7.56
C TYR A 533 8.49 1.35 8.82
N THR A 534 9.70 0.87 9.09
CA THR A 534 10.06 0.12 10.30
C THR A 534 11.32 0.70 10.88
N GLU A 535 11.30 0.98 12.18
CA GLU A 535 12.48 1.44 12.90
C GLU A 535 13.36 0.24 13.31
N TYR A 536 14.67 0.45 13.29
CA TYR A 536 15.65 -0.53 13.72
C TYR A 536 16.88 0.14 14.31
N ARG A 537 17.54 -0.52 15.25
CA ARG A 537 18.85 -0.12 15.77
C ARG A 537 19.89 -0.32 14.68
N ARG A 538 20.66 0.74 14.38
CA ARG A 538 21.65 0.67 13.31
C ARG A 538 22.63 -0.45 13.55
N HIS A 539 23.10 -1.00 12.44
CA HIS A 539 24.05 -2.09 12.43
C HIS A 539 25.33 -1.65 13.15
N ASP A 540 25.95 -0.58 12.69
CA ASP A 540 27.23 -0.05 13.14
C ASP A 540 27.19 0.50 14.58
N ASN A 541 26.02 0.99 15.02
CA ASN A 541 25.83 1.53 16.37
C ASN A 541 24.42 1.27 16.89
N MET A 542 24.31 0.29 17.80
CA MET A 542 23.02 -0.13 18.37
C MET A 542 22.33 0.91 19.28
N SER A 543 23.02 2.01 19.63
CA SER A 543 22.43 3.12 20.38
C SER A 543 21.67 4.11 19.48
N ILE A 544 21.83 4.01 18.17
CA ILE A 544 21.18 4.88 17.18
C ILE A 544 20.07 4.08 16.50
N VAL A 545 18.91 4.72 16.34
CA VAL A 545 17.77 4.15 15.62
C VAL A 545 17.69 4.79 14.24
N ASP A 546 17.49 3.97 13.23
CA ASP A 546 17.19 4.40 11.86
C ASP A 546 15.91 3.72 11.33
N ARG A 547 15.49 4.02 10.10
CA ARG A 547 14.26 3.55 9.46
C ARG A 547 14.53 2.86 8.14
N VAL A 548 13.79 1.79 7.88
CA VAL A 548 13.65 1.19 6.56
C VAL A 548 12.22 1.38 6.08
N TRP A 549 12.04 1.82 4.83
CA TRP A 549 10.72 2.04 4.26
C TRP A 549 10.11 0.72 3.78
N GLY A 550 8.79 0.57 3.92
CA GLY A 550 8.05 -0.58 3.39
C GLY A 550 7.94 -0.48 1.88
N ASN A 551 9.00 -0.87 1.17
CA ASN A 551 9.03 -0.90 -0.29
C ASN A 551 8.51 -2.24 -0.83
N ILE A 552 7.91 -2.18 -2.02
CA ILE A 552 7.59 -3.36 -2.85
C ILE A 552 8.59 -3.41 -4.00
N TRP A 553 9.29 -4.52 -4.14
CA TRP A 553 10.32 -4.75 -5.15
C TRP A 553 9.82 -5.71 -6.22
N LEU A 554 9.79 -5.25 -7.46
CA LEU A 554 9.47 -6.09 -8.62
C LEU A 554 10.75 -6.75 -9.11
N ILE A 555 10.90 -8.05 -8.85
CA ILE A 555 12.16 -8.79 -9.11
C ILE A 555 12.18 -9.55 -10.44
N ASP A 556 11.02 -9.71 -11.07
CA ASP A 556 10.81 -10.35 -12.37
C ASP A 556 9.43 -9.92 -12.89
N ASP A 557 9.03 -10.41 -14.06
CA ASP A 557 7.68 -10.23 -14.60
C ASP A 557 6.60 -10.57 -13.54
N ILE A 558 5.57 -9.72 -13.47
CA ILE A 558 4.37 -9.94 -12.67
C ILE A 558 3.16 -9.73 -13.58
N VAL A 559 2.63 -10.81 -14.13
CA VAL A 559 1.61 -10.75 -15.20
C VAL A 559 0.37 -11.54 -14.81
N TYR A 560 -0.80 -11.19 -15.33
CA TYR A 560 -1.98 -12.04 -15.10
C TYR A 560 -1.84 -13.36 -15.86
N ALA A 561 -2.38 -14.43 -15.28
CA ALA A 561 -2.24 -15.80 -15.82
C ALA A 561 -2.74 -15.94 -17.27
N ASP A 562 -3.71 -15.13 -17.67
CA ASP A 562 -4.35 -15.10 -18.99
C ASP A 562 -3.83 -13.97 -19.90
N SER A 563 -2.80 -13.23 -19.49
CA SER A 563 -2.21 -12.18 -20.31
C SER A 563 -1.55 -12.74 -21.57
N TYR A 564 -1.53 -11.92 -22.62
CA TYR A 564 -0.80 -12.24 -23.84
C TYR A 564 0.71 -12.33 -23.58
N PRO A 565 1.50 -13.00 -24.45
CA PRO A 565 2.94 -13.18 -24.24
C PRO A 565 3.76 -11.88 -24.08
N ASN A 566 3.25 -10.76 -24.60
CA ASN A 566 3.85 -9.43 -24.45
C ASN A 566 3.48 -8.72 -23.14
N GLY A 567 2.66 -9.34 -22.28
CA GLY A 567 2.16 -8.77 -21.02
C GLY A 567 0.80 -8.08 -21.14
N ALA A 568 0.27 -7.91 -22.36
CA ALA A 568 -1.01 -7.24 -22.53
C ALA A 568 -2.15 -8.01 -21.84
N ILE A 569 -2.99 -7.27 -21.12
CA ILE A 569 -4.21 -7.80 -20.49
C ILE A 569 -5.27 -8.14 -21.54
N VAL A 570 -6.20 -9.03 -21.18
CA VAL A 570 -7.44 -9.21 -21.94
C VAL A 570 -8.34 -8.01 -21.65
N HIS A 571 -8.65 -7.23 -22.69
CA HIS A 571 -9.46 -6.02 -22.55
C HIS A 571 -10.91 -6.38 -22.14
N PRO A 572 -11.61 -5.56 -21.34
CA PRO A 572 -13.02 -5.79 -21.00
C PRO A 572 -13.94 -6.06 -22.20
N ASP A 573 -13.70 -5.38 -23.32
CA ASP A 573 -14.48 -5.57 -24.56
C ASP A 573 -14.28 -6.94 -25.21
N ASP A 574 -13.14 -7.59 -24.93
CA ASP A 574 -12.81 -8.94 -25.39
C ASP A 574 -13.17 -10.03 -24.35
N GLY A 575 -13.96 -9.68 -23.35
CA GLY A 575 -14.40 -10.58 -22.26
C GLY A 575 -13.70 -10.34 -20.92
N GLY A 576 -12.69 -9.47 -20.88
CA GLY A 576 -11.96 -9.08 -19.67
C GLY A 576 -11.15 -10.21 -19.02
N THR A 577 -10.59 -9.91 -17.86
CA THR A 577 -9.88 -10.87 -17.01
C THR A 577 -10.49 -10.90 -15.61
N GLY A 578 -10.47 -12.08 -14.97
CA GLY A 578 -10.82 -12.24 -13.56
C GLY A 578 -9.65 -12.01 -12.61
N ASN A 579 -8.45 -11.76 -13.14
CA ASN A 579 -7.21 -11.59 -12.40
C ASN A 579 -6.96 -10.11 -12.12
N VAL A 580 -6.60 -9.76 -10.88
CA VAL A 580 -6.22 -8.39 -10.54
C VAL A 580 -5.19 -8.39 -9.42
N LEU A 581 -4.21 -7.49 -9.52
CA LEU A 581 -3.20 -7.28 -8.50
C LEU A 581 -3.14 -5.79 -8.10
N GLY A 582 -3.27 -5.52 -6.82
CA GLY A 582 -2.98 -4.22 -6.20
C GLY A 582 -1.67 -4.28 -5.41
N LEU A 583 -0.82 -3.28 -5.57
CA LEU A 583 0.45 -3.13 -4.84
C LEU A 583 0.42 -1.79 -4.11
N ILE A 584 0.36 -1.82 -2.78
CA ILE A 584 0.30 -0.64 -1.91
C ILE A 584 1.56 -0.61 -1.06
N ALA A 585 2.57 0.12 -1.52
CA ALA A 585 3.81 0.34 -0.80
C ALA A 585 3.67 1.55 0.12
N GLY A 586 4.08 1.38 1.37
CA GLY A 586 4.30 2.50 2.28
C GLY A 586 5.39 3.45 1.77
N GLY A 587 6.51 2.87 1.32
CA GLY A 587 7.58 3.60 0.66
C GLY A 587 7.37 3.69 -0.85
N ASN A 588 8.26 3.01 -1.58
CA ASN A 588 8.32 3.01 -3.04
C ASN A 588 7.90 1.66 -3.61
N VAL A 589 7.43 1.67 -4.86
CA VAL A 589 7.43 0.47 -5.70
C VAL A 589 8.64 0.54 -6.62
N ILE A 590 9.52 -0.44 -6.55
CA ILE A 590 10.85 -0.38 -7.17
C ILE A 590 11.03 -1.53 -8.14
N VAL A 591 11.33 -1.21 -9.41
CA VAL A 591 11.80 -2.23 -10.37
C VAL A 591 13.24 -2.59 -10.03
N ALA A 592 13.43 -3.79 -9.47
CA ALA A 592 14.72 -4.24 -8.98
C ALA A 592 15.72 -4.50 -10.12
N ASN A 593 17.02 -4.34 -9.83
CA ASN A 593 18.09 -4.64 -10.78
C ASN A 593 18.40 -6.15 -10.81
N THR A 594 17.58 -6.91 -11.51
CA THR A 594 17.67 -8.37 -11.58
C THR A 594 18.03 -8.86 -12.98
N ARG A 595 18.55 -10.08 -13.11
CA ARG A 595 18.85 -10.66 -14.42
C ARG A 595 17.62 -10.72 -15.35
N PRO A 596 16.44 -11.20 -14.89
CA PRO A 596 15.23 -11.13 -15.70
C PRO A 596 14.88 -9.70 -16.13
N ASN A 597 15.03 -8.73 -15.22
CA ASN A 597 14.77 -7.31 -15.49
C ASN A 597 15.90 -6.61 -16.28
N GLY A 598 16.75 -7.33 -17.02
CA GLY A 598 17.74 -6.71 -17.90
C GLY A 598 18.94 -6.08 -17.22
N ALA A 599 19.33 -6.56 -16.03
CA ALA A 599 20.54 -6.11 -15.34
C ALA A 599 21.79 -6.08 -16.23
N ARG A 600 22.71 -5.15 -15.91
CA ARG A 600 23.98 -4.93 -16.60
C ARG A 600 23.79 -4.51 -18.06
N GLY A 601 22.92 -3.54 -18.29
CA GLY A 601 22.65 -3.00 -19.63
C GLY A 601 22.08 -4.02 -20.61
N GLN A 602 21.05 -4.78 -20.20
CA GLN A 602 20.40 -5.83 -21.00
C GLN A 602 21.25 -7.07 -21.33
N LEU A 603 22.25 -7.39 -20.52
CA LEU A 603 23.11 -8.56 -20.79
C LEU A 603 22.36 -9.90 -20.64
N TYR A 604 21.33 -9.97 -19.78
CA TYR A 604 20.67 -11.22 -19.39
C TYR A 604 19.16 -11.27 -19.67
N GLY A 605 18.59 -10.14 -20.05
CA GLY A 605 17.17 -9.91 -20.24
C GLY A 605 16.99 -8.54 -20.87
N SER A 606 15.78 -8.18 -21.26
CA SER A 606 15.56 -6.90 -21.92
C SER A 606 14.48 -6.06 -21.30
N ASP A 607 13.43 -6.61 -20.72
CA ASP A 607 12.23 -5.84 -20.36
C ASP A 607 11.59 -6.43 -19.10
N ILE A 608 10.69 -5.67 -18.48
CA ILE A 608 9.82 -6.17 -17.42
C ILE A 608 8.37 -5.91 -17.80
N LYS A 609 7.51 -6.90 -17.56
CA LYS A 609 6.06 -6.82 -17.75
C LYS A 609 5.37 -6.79 -16.40
N ILE A 610 4.45 -5.86 -16.25
CA ILE A 610 3.77 -5.58 -14.99
C ILE A 610 2.28 -5.43 -15.28
N ASN A 611 1.46 -6.24 -14.62
CA ASN A 611 0.01 -6.17 -14.61
C ASN A 611 -0.43 -5.92 -13.17
N ALA A 612 -0.58 -4.65 -12.80
CA ALA A 612 -0.92 -4.28 -11.44
C ALA A 612 -1.41 -2.83 -11.31
N ALA A 613 -2.32 -2.60 -10.37
CA ALA A 613 -2.54 -1.28 -9.81
C ALA A 613 -1.46 -0.96 -8.76
N ILE A 614 -0.71 0.12 -8.96
CA ILE A 614 0.45 0.50 -8.16
C ILE A 614 0.14 1.75 -7.35
N MET A 615 0.40 1.69 -6.05
CA MET A 615 0.36 2.83 -5.13
C MET A 615 1.65 2.90 -4.30
N ALA A 616 2.33 4.05 -4.35
CA ALA A 616 3.45 4.41 -3.47
C ALA A 616 3.02 5.58 -2.57
N MET A 617 2.68 5.28 -1.31
CA MET A 617 2.04 6.23 -0.39
C MET A 617 2.92 7.42 -0.05
N TYR A 618 4.17 7.18 0.34
CA TYR A 618 5.12 8.26 0.66
C TYR A 618 6.25 8.37 -0.38
N GLY A 619 6.39 7.38 -1.25
CA GLY A 619 7.44 7.28 -2.26
C GLY A 619 6.97 7.53 -3.70
N GLY A 620 7.60 6.84 -4.64
CA GLY A 620 7.19 6.80 -6.04
C GLY A 620 7.41 5.43 -6.68
N PHE A 621 6.93 5.28 -7.92
CA PHE A 621 7.26 4.14 -8.75
C PHE A 621 8.59 4.42 -9.48
N ILE A 622 9.67 3.75 -9.06
CA ILE A 622 11.05 4.06 -9.50
C ILE A 622 11.80 2.82 -10.01
N SER A 623 12.84 3.04 -10.81
CA SER A 623 13.81 2.00 -11.11
C SER A 623 14.95 1.95 -10.08
N HIS A 624 15.50 0.76 -9.83
CA HIS A 624 16.64 0.58 -8.94
C HIS A 624 17.96 0.99 -9.63
N TYR A 625 18.33 2.27 -9.61
CA TYR A 625 19.53 2.76 -10.29
C TYR A 625 20.81 2.87 -9.44
N TRP A 626 20.75 2.69 -8.11
CA TRP A 626 21.93 2.82 -7.24
C TRP A 626 22.85 1.59 -7.23
N GLN A 627 22.37 0.41 -7.59
CA GLN A 627 23.21 -0.77 -7.88
C GLN A 627 23.50 -0.91 -9.39
N ASN A 628 23.95 0.16 -10.05
CA ASN A 628 24.23 0.13 -11.48
C ASN A 628 25.63 -0.40 -11.83
N THR A 629 25.88 -0.63 -13.12
CA THR A 629 27.19 -1.07 -13.64
C THR A 629 27.97 0.00 -14.39
N LEU A 630 27.77 1.29 -14.09
CA LEU A 630 28.54 2.38 -14.71
C LEU A 630 29.94 2.47 -14.07
N THR A 631 30.94 2.98 -14.81
CA THR A 631 32.30 3.23 -14.26
C THR A 631 32.39 4.53 -13.46
N GLY A 632 31.49 5.48 -13.71
CA GLY A 632 31.28 6.64 -12.85
C GLY A 632 29.82 6.65 -12.39
N TYR A 633 29.53 7.22 -11.23
CA TYR A 633 28.18 7.23 -10.63
C TYR A 633 27.72 5.86 -10.10
N HIS A 634 28.67 5.02 -9.69
CA HIS A 634 28.40 3.68 -9.15
C HIS A 634 28.86 3.53 -7.71
N ASP A 635 29.79 4.37 -7.25
CA ASP A 635 30.39 4.31 -5.92
C ASP A 635 29.71 5.36 -5.02
N TRP A 636 29.62 5.07 -3.73
CA TRP A 636 29.19 6.07 -2.74
C TRP A 636 30.15 7.26 -2.72
N ASN A 637 31.45 7.04 -2.95
CA ASN A 637 32.49 8.08 -2.87
C ASN A 637 32.87 8.68 -4.23
N ASP A 638 31.92 8.76 -5.16
CA ASP A 638 32.14 9.41 -6.46
C ASP A 638 32.33 10.96 -6.36
N ASN A 639 32.44 11.51 -5.15
CA ASN A 639 32.66 12.94 -4.86
C ASN A 639 31.63 13.87 -5.52
N LEU A 640 30.37 13.44 -5.52
CA LEU A 640 29.28 14.19 -6.13
C LEU A 640 28.78 15.30 -5.19
N SER A 641 28.52 16.48 -5.73
CA SER A 641 28.11 17.66 -4.95
C SER A 641 26.68 17.57 -4.39
N TYR A 642 25.94 16.51 -4.72
CA TYR A 642 24.53 16.32 -4.42
C TYR A 642 24.28 15.02 -3.64
N GLY A 643 25.30 14.52 -2.94
CA GLY A 643 25.20 13.40 -2.02
C GLY A 643 25.49 12.04 -2.66
N TYR A 644 25.19 10.99 -1.89
CA TYR A 644 25.45 9.61 -2.28
C TYR A 644 24.31 9.10 -3.16
N ILE A 645 24.62 8.68 -4.38
CA ILE A 645 23.58 8.24 -5.33
C ILE A 645 23.63 6.74 -5.61
N ALA A 646 24.77 6.10 -5.40
CA ALA A 646 25.01 4.70 -5.68
C ALA A 646 25.66 4.02 -4.47
N ASP A 647 25.60 2.68 -4.41
CA ASP A 647 26.07 1.92 -3.25
C ASP A 647 27.28 1.04 -3.55
N GLY A 648 27.87 1.09 -4.74
CA GLY A 648 29.05 0.30 -5.13
C GLY A 648 28.81 -1.18 -5.37
N ARG A 649 27.59 -1.73 -5.22
CA ARG A 649 27.39 -3.19 -5.27
C ARG A 649 27.07 -3.72 -6.66
N GLY A 650 26.62 -2.87 -7.58
CA GLY A 650 26.14 -3.30 -8.90
C GLY A 650 27.16 -4.11 -9.71
N GLY A 651 28.46 -3.85 -9.57
CA GLY A 651 29.52 -4.61 -10.25
C GLY A 651 29.79 -6.00 -9.66
N HIS A 652 29.29 -6.29 -8.45
CA HIS A 652 29.41 -7.57 -7.74
C HIS A 652 28.15 -8.42 -7.82
N ARG A 653 27.11 -7.94 -8.51
CA ARG A 653 25.83 -8.62 -8.68
C ARG A 653 25.60 -8.98 -10.15
N ASN A 654 24.73 -9.98 -10.38
CA ASN A 654 24.30 -10.40 -11.71
C ASN A 654 25.48 -10.77 -12.65
N TYR A 655 26.44 -11.63 -12.32
CA TYR A 655 26.44 -12.65 -11.29
C TYR A 655 27.21 -12.23 -10.03
N TYR A 656 27.03 -13.02 -8.96
CA TYR A 656 27.81 -12.84 -7.74
C TYR A 656 29.31 -12.82 -8.04
N ARG A 657 29.99 -11.82 -7.48
CA ARG A 657 31.44 -11.77 -7.38
C ARG A 657 31.80 -11.53 -5.93
N SER A 658 32.77 -12.31 -5.44
CA SER A 658 33.33 -12.08 -4.10
C SER A 658 33.79 -10.63 -3.98
N GLN A 659 33.72 -10.13 -2.75
CA GLN A 659 34.18 -8.81 -2.37
C GLN A 659 35.72 -8.74 -2.41
N ASP A 660 36.41 -9.90 -2.34
CA ASP A 660 37.88 -9.99 -2.47
C ASP A 660 38.42 -9.65 -3.86
N VAL A 661 37.54 -9.45 -4.85
CA VAL A 661 37.90 -9.10 -6.23
C VAL A 661 37.14 -7.89 -6.68
N ASN A 662 37.72 -7.12 -7.60
CA ASN A 662 37.06 -5.95 -8.16
C ASN A 662 35.72 -6.31 -8.83
N GLY A 663 34.72 -5.48 -8.60
CA GLY A 663 33.46 -5.45 -9.32
C GLY A 663 33.66 -5.15 -10.82
N LEU A 664 32.70 -5.58 -11.64
CA LEU A 664 32.73 -5.37 -13.08
C LEU A 664 31.82 -4.21 -13.48
N TYR A 665 32.46 -3.09 -13.84
CA TYR A 665 31.81 -1.85 -14.28
C TYR A 665 32.09 -1.54 -15.75
N THR A 666 31.20 -0.78 -16.39
CA THR A 666 31.22 -0.45 -17.82
C THR A 666 31.13 1.06 -18.02
N ASN A 667 31.81 1.59 -19.03
CA ASN A 667 31.90 3.03 -19.27
C ASN A 667 30.84 3.56 -20.25
N THR A 668 29.84 2.76 -20.62
CA THR A 668 28.88 3.08 -21.67
C THR A 668 27.53 3.52 -21.10
N ASN A 669 26.73 2.56 -20.60
CA ASN A 669 25.38 2.77 -20.07
C ASN A 669 24.90 1.52 -19.31
N ASP A 670 23.86 1.69 -18.49
CA ASP A 670 23.14 0.62 -17.80
C ASP A 670 21.65 0.75 -18.11
N LYS A 671 21.33 0.83 -19.42
CA LYS A 671 19.96 0.83 -19.90
C LYS A 671 19.46 -0.61 -19.93
N ARG A 672 18.42 -0.89 -19.17
CA ARG A 672 17.91 -2.24 -18.87
C ARG A 672 16.65 -2.60 -19.66
N GLY A 673 16.23 -1.68 -20.53
CA GLY A 673 15.19 -1.79 -21.57
C GLY A 673 13.88 -1.13 -21.23
N ILE A 674 12.74 -1.80 -21.37
CA ILE A 674 11.41 -1.18 -21.29
C ILE A 674 10.59 -1.76 -20.13
N VAL A 675 9.93 -0.87 -19.38
CA VAL A 675 8.85 -1.25 -18.46
C VAL A 675 7.54 -1.28 -19.22
N HIS A 676 7.00 -2.47 -19.45
CA HIS A 676 5.68 -2.69 -20.01
C HIS A 676 4.66 -2.81 -18.88
N LEU A 677 3.88 -1.75 -18.66
CA LEU A 677 2.86 -1.73 -17.62
C LEU A 677 1.47 -1.77 -18.26
N TRP A 678 0.61 -2.69 -17.79
CA TRP A 678 -0.84 -2.61 -17.93
C TRP A 678 -1.44 -2.48 -16.53
N GLY A 679 -1.86 -1.28 -16.15
CA GLY A 679 -2.23 -1.03 -14.76
C GLY A 679 -2.53 0.42 -14.43
N SER A 680 -2.31 0.79 -13.17
CA SER A 680 -2.41 2.17 -12.69
C SER A 680 -1.16 2.54 -11.90
N ILE A 681 -0.78 3.83 -11.91
CA ILE A 681 0.33 4.37 -11.12
C ILE A 681 -0.17 5.51 -10.25
N VAL A 682 -0.05 5.37 -8.94
CA VAL A 682 -0.43 6.37 -7.95
C VAL A 682 0.75 6.60 -7.02
N GLN A 683 1.22 7.84 -6.88
CA GLN A 683 2.46 8.13 -6.15
C GLN A 683 2.46 9.50 -5.46
N GLN A 684 3.22 9.61 -4.36
CA GLN A 684 3.46 10.89 -3.69
C GLN A 684 4.29 11.82 -4.58
N LYS A 685 5.36 11.30 -5.16
CA LYS A 685 6.29 12.03 -6.02
C LYS A 685 6.60 11.24 -7.28
N ARG A 686 6.86 11.92 -8.39
CA ARG A 686 7.16 11.26 -9.65
C ARG A 686 8.47 10.49 -9.55
N GLY A 687 8.38 9.17 -9.71
CA GLY A 687 9.54 8.31 -9.84
C GLY A 687 10.15 8.30 -11.25
N TYR A 688 11.48 8.29 -11.31
CA TYR A 688 12.20 8.13 -12.57
C TYR A 688 12.37 6.66 -12.95
N MET A 689 12.05 6.33 -14.19
CA MET A 689 12.42 5.04 -14.78
C MET A 689 13.82 5.07 -15.41
N LEU A 690 14.19 6.17 -16.08
CA LEU A 690 15.51 6.38 -16.69
C LEU A 690 16.18 7.62 -16.12
N ARG A 691 17.46 7.49 -15.77
CA ARG A 691 18.33 8.61 -15.37
C ARG A 691 19.47 8.74 -16.37
N ASN A 692 19.63 9.91 -16.98
CA ASN A 692 20.55 10.12 -18.09
C ASN A 692 21.21 11.51 -18.07
N TYR A 693 22.07 11.78 -19.07
CA TYR A 693 22.67 13.08 -19.32
C TYR A 693 21.66 14.11 -19.89
N PRO A 694 21.56 15.34 -19.32
CA PRO A 694 22.17 15.81 -18.07
C PRO A 694 21.40 15.34 -16.84
N GLY A 695 22.12 14.94 -15.79
CA GLY A 695 21.50 14.42 -14.57
C GLY A 695 22.54 13.85 -13.61
N PRO A 696 22.11 13.29 -12.47
CA PRO A 696 23.04 12.73 -11.49
C PRO A 696 23.76 11.47 -12.00
N TYR A 697 23.14 10.76 -12.95
CA TYR A 697 23.75 9.67 -13.70
C TYR A 697 24.10 10.18 -15.09
N ASN A 698 25.26 10.83 -15.19
CA ASN A 698 25.68 11.59 -16.36
C ASN A 698 26.21 10.69 -17.50
N ALA A 699 25.46 9.64 -17.83
CA ALA A 699 25.75 8.65 -18.87
C ALA A 699 24.68 8.69 -19.97
N SER A 700 25.03 8.19 -21.16
CA SER A 700 24.11 8.12 -22.32
C SER A 700 24.12 6.72 -22.91
N PRO A 701 22.95 6.07 -23.11
CA PRO A 701 21.59 6.55 -22.84
C PRO A 701 21.18 6.70 -21.37
N GLY A 702 21.95 6.20 -20.40
CA GLY A 702 21.67 6.38 -18.96
C GLY A 702 21.65 5.08 -18.15
N ALA A 703 20.98 5.11 -17.00
CA ALA A 703 20.70 3.98 -16.11
C ALA A 703 19.19 3.83 -15.86
N GLY A 704 18.64 2.64 -16.06
CA GLY A 704 17.22 2.33 -15.86
C GLY A 704 16.49 1.94 -17.16
N TYR A 705 15.22 2.32 -17.30
CA TYR A 705 14.30 1.82 -18.33
C TYR A 705 13.54 2.93 -19.08
N ASP A 706 13.26 2.70 -20.35
CA ASP A 706 12.18 3.41 -21.05
C ASP A 706 10.82 2.93 -20.54
N LYS A 707 9.77 3.68 -20.86
CA LYS A 707 8.40 3.42 -20.40
C LYS A 707 7.53 2.97 -21.58
N ASN A 708 6.71 1.96 -21.37
CA ASN A 708 5.57 1.65 -22.22
C ASN A 708 4.36 1.35 -21.32
N TYR A 709 3.53 2.36 -21.11
CA TYR A 709 2.52 2.35 -20.07
C TYR A 709 1.12 2.36 -20.68
N HIS A 710 0.31 1.40 -20.27
CA HIS A 710 -1.08 1.22 -20.68
C HIS A 710 -1.97 1.10 -19.45
N TYR A 711 -3.20 1.57 -19.57
CA TYR A 711 -4.16 1.42 -18.49
C TYR A 711 -4.83 0.05 -18.53
N ASP A 712 -4.98 -0.57 -17.37
CA ASP A 712 -5.81 -1.77 -17.24
C ASP A 712 -7.28 -1.38 -17.05
N TRP A 713 -8.03 -1.36 -18.15
CA TRP A 713 -9.45 -1.02 -18.14
C TRP A 713 -10.31 -1.96 -17.26
N ASN A 714 -9.82 -3.16 -16.94
CA ASN A 714 -10.53 -4.07 -16.02
C ASN A 714 -10.62 -3.48 -14.61
N LEU A 715 -9.69 -2.60 -14.19
CA LEU A 715 -9.68 -1.99 -12.86
C LEU A 715 -10.95 -1.16 -12.56
N ARG A 716 -11.62 -0.65 -13.61
CA ARG A 716 -12.88 0.09 -13.45
C ARG A 716 -14.07 -0.80 -13.09
N LEU A 717 -13.98 -2.09 -13.41
CA LEU A 717 -15.00 -3.11 -13.19
C LEU A 717 -14.65 -3.99 -11.97
N HIS A 718 -13.39 -4.37 -11.86
CA HIS A 718 -12.85 -5.31 -10.88
C HIS A 718 -11.55 -4.73 -10.29
N PRO A 719 -11.66 -3.79 -9.35
CA PRO A 719 -10.48 -3.25 -8.65
C PRO A 719 -9.80 -4.32 -7.79
N PRO A 720 -8.55 -4.08 -7.36
CA PRO A 720 -7.93 -4.91 -6.35
C PRO A 720 -8.76 -4.94 -5.04
N PRO A 721 -8.74 -6.06 -4.30
CA PRO A 721 -9.44 -6.19 -3.02
C PRO A 721 -9.09 -5.04 -2.05
N TYR A 722 -10.09 -4.35 -1.53
CA TYR A 722 -9.95 -3.21 -0.60
C TYR A 722 -9.04 -2.07 -1.10
N TYR A 723 -8.80 -1.93 -2.41
CA TYR A 723 -7.91 -0.87 -2.90
C TYR A 723 -8.38 0.53 -2.44
N PRO A 724 -7.47 1.46 -2.07
CA PRO A 724 -7.86 2.69 -1.38
C PRO A 724 -8.81 3.59 -2.18
N ASP A 725 -9.86 4.06 -1.49
CA ASP A 725 -10.80 5.06 -2.01
C ASP A 725 -10.21 6.47 -2.02
N GLN A 726 -10.61 7.28 -3.00
CA GLN A 726 -10.30 8.70 -3.09
C GLN A 726 -11.14 9.50 -2.08
N VAL A 727 -10.52 10.47 -1.40
CA VAL A 727 -11.22 11.36 -0.48
C VAL A 727 -10.87 12.82 -0.74
N ASP A 728 -11.81 13.72 -0.47
CA ASP A 728 -11.58 15.16 -0.55
C ASP A 728 -10.80 15.69 0.68
N VAL A 729 -10.52 16.99 0.69
CA VAL A 729 -9.82 17.67 1.80
C VAL A 729 -10.58 17.66 3.14
N ASN A 730 -11.87 17.34 3.12
CA ASN A 730 -12.71 17.17 4.32
C ASN A 730 -12.81 15.69 4.73
N ASN A 731 -12.04 14.80 4.08
CA ASN A 731 -12.06 13.35 4.28
C ASN A 731 -13.40 12.70 3.91
N ASN A 732 -14.15 13.31 2.99
CA ASN A 732 -15.35 12.73 2.40
C ASN A 732 -14.96 11.82 1.22
N VAL A 733 -15.59 10.66 1.11
CA VAL A 733 -15.34 9.73 0.00
C VAL A 733 -15.84 10.33 -1.32
N ILE A 734 -15.01 10.33 -2.35
CA ILE A 734 -15.42 10.79 -3.68
C ILE A 734 -16.29 9.70 -4.33
N LEU A 735 -17.56 10.03 -4.59
CA LEU A 735 -18.54 9.09 -5.13
C LEU A 735 -18.84 9.37 -6.61
N LYS A 736 -19.00 8.30 -7.40
CA LYS A 736 -19.57 8.35 -8.76
C LYS A 736 -20.99 7.79 -8.76
N MET A 737 -21.86 8.39 -9.56
CA MET A 737 -23.20 7.83 -9.79
C MET A 737 -23.08 6.47 -10.49
N ALA A 738 -23.77 5.47 -9.96
CA ALA A 738 -23.84 4.13 -10.52
C ALA A 738 -25.21 3.87 -11.17
N SER A 739 -26.31 4.24 -10.50
CA SER A 739 -27.65 4.17 -11.07
C SER A 739 -28.59 5.21 -10.48
N TYR A 740 -29.68 5.49 -11.20
CA TYR A 740 -30.77 6.36 -10.78
C TYR A 740 -32.10 5.75 -11.25
N GLY A 741 -33.15 5.85 -10.45
CA GLY A 741 -34.47 5.38 -10.82
C GLY A 741 -35.59 5.84 -9.89
N GLU A 742 -36.82 5.60 -10.31
CA GLU A 742 -38.03 5.76 -9.52
C GLU A 742 -38.44 4.39 -8.95
N LEU A 743 -38.84 4.34 -7.67
CA LEU A 743 -39.45 3.16 -7.09
C LEU A 743 -40.93 3.12 -7.46
N ASP A 744 -41.35 2.06 -8.14
CA ASP A 744 -42.76 1.82 -8.43
C ASP A 744 -43.54 1.56 -7.13
N ASN A 745 -44.71 2.16 -6.99
CA ASN A 745 -45.59 2.02 -5.82
C ASN A 745 -46.16 0.58 -5.62
N ASP A 746 -45.77 -0.39 -6.46
CA ASP A 746 -46.28 -1.77 -6.50
C ASP A 746 -45.27 -2.85 -6.06
N SER A 747 -44.09 -2.48 -5.54
CA SER A 747 -43.08 -3.43 -5.01
C SER A 747 -43.03 -3.50 -3.48
#